data_AF-A0A6P4ECE8-F1
#
_entry.id   AF-A0A6P4ECE8-F1
#
_cell.length_a   1.000
_cell.length_b   1.000
_cell.length_c   1.000
_cell.angle_alpha   90.00
_cell.angle_beta   90.00
_cell.angle_gamma   90.00
#
_symmetry.space_group_name_H-M   'P 1'
#
loop_
_entity.id
_entity.type
_entity.pdbx_description
1 polymer ?
#
loop_
_entity_poly.entity_id
_entity_poly.type
_entity_poly.pdbx_seq_one_letter_code
_entity_poly.pdbx_strand_id
1 'polypeptide(L)'
;MDMLPDEYEAKQDEDQERLVGKMARSSRRRHDHEAMAAAHVVVATTTGKPKPPKPEAKKLRKKLTECEQENQSLAQSIQDKNDEIFALKKSVESLNDVLNSVPIDELRCNSSIATTKILELSKKNRQMRAELEQSKSRLVKRESQIEKLERNLRAHEEKLQQNQELMKKGCSADELQAKINSMQQKLFETRNKNTELQTQLKLAQKCLQHEIGESCNINILANNLNQANWRGRAQQIITLTQKVQELKARLDSYEERAADRVEYAPVPLGFELDLVSSGNRSHHASSERLGGGDGGGTTASFDRFTPGVRKSEILHRAKVESLEKEIFNLHTQLEEQRSKTLALKVRNKTLNEDMTKYKMRSNELEEQTDFNGVNINTMNDKLNRQRIQYESRLDDMRSELLRVTEERDLSRRQMEELSGMHMELQTVVNQKDVAMGSLQEMIKKLEMDLRALSGGFLFSCREFRKEEFVGILDALEVEKNQLMLLNKTLGERLESERKKNEATQDHSGKLKARISRFEVKIRDLEKEIDMLSDKKKRTQRMADYASSLSRTSLNGSIGSFSFENQSQYQSVSTLNSGGQSEPRIEELKNHLELANEKITMLTEKLEYVTEEKRADAKFFEETMNNSKTIILDTIIGAREGGLPSSKNTETPKQPTSESSIH
;
A
#
# COMPACT_ATOMS: atom_id res chain seq x y z
N MET A 1 -8.36 36.12 -16.97
CA MET A 1 -8.29 37.46 -16.38
C MET A 1 -6.84 37.89 -16.40
N ASP A 2 -6.64 39.18 -16.65
CA ASP A 2 -5.51 40.01 -16.24
C ASP A 2 -4.10 39.53 -16.63
N MET A 3 -3.77 39.77 -17.90
CA MET A 3 -2.46 40.31 -18.29
C MET A 3 -2.73 41.41 -19.34
N LEU A 4 -2.37 42.66 -19.02
CA LEU A 4 -2.19 43.74 -19.99
C LEU A 4 -0.70 44.15 -20.01
N PRO A 5 -0.18 44.65 -21.14
CA PRO A 5 1.23 45.01 -21.30
C PRO A 5 1.49 46.49 -20.95
N ASP A 6 2.78 46.84 -20.88
CA ASP A 6 3.25 48.20 -21.16
C ASP A 6 4.04 48.19 -22.48
N GLU A 7 3.75 49.17 -23.34
CA GLU A 7 4.56 49.55 -24.49
C GLU A 7 5.62 50.58 -24.05
N TYR A 8 6.66 50.84 -24.87
CA TYR A 8 7.05 52.24 -25.10
C TYR A 8 7.81 52.47 -26.41
N GLU A 9 7.43 53.58 -27.03
CA GLU A 9 7.98 54.26 -28.21
C GLU A 9 9.44 54.77 -28.06
N ALA A 10 10.15 55.29 -29.08
CA ALA A 10 10.16 55.12 -30.55
C ALA A 10 11.26 56.05 -31.14
N LYS A 11 11.23 56.22 -32.47
CA LYS A 11 11.78 57.31 -33.32
C LYS A 11 13.13 57.09 -34.03
N GLN A 12 13.09 57.50 -35.30
CA GLN A 12 14.19 57.88 -36.18
C GLN A 12 14.49 59.37 -35.99
N ASP A 13 15.62 59.85 -36.50
CA ASP A 13 15.72 61.15 -37.16
C ASP A 13 16.80 61.07 -38.26
N GLU A 14 16.61 61.85 -39.32
CA GLU A 14 17.57 62.04 -40.41
C GLU A 14 18.38 63.32 -40.14
N ASP A 15 19.64 63.40 -40.58
CA ASP A 15 20.04 64.45 -41.52
C ASP A 15 21.49 64.32 -42.04
N GLN A 16 21.79 65.02 -43.14
CA GLN A 16 23.09 65.07 -43.79
C GLN A 16 23.34 66.48 -44.34
N GLU A 17 24.44 67.17 -43.95
CA GLU A 17 25.35 67.87 -44.91
C GLU A 17 26.52 68.68 -44.31
N ARG A 18 27.59 68.77 -45.14
CA ARG A 18 28.59 69.86 -45.32
C ARG A 18 29.31 70.54 -44.13
N LEU A 19 30.65 70.57 -44.26
CA LEU A 19 31.45 71.80 -44.06
C LEU A 19 32.62 71.86 -45.07
N VAL A 20 33.18 73.05 -45.34
CA VAL A 20 34.01 73.33 -46.55
C VAL A 20 35.25 74.20 -46.28
N GLY A 21 36.39 73.85 -46.89
CA GLY A 21 37.55 74.73 -47.13
C GLY A 21 38.36 74.23 -48.35
N LYS A 22 38.74 75.02 -49.37
CA LYS A 22 39.59 76.23 -49.44
C LYS A 22 41.09 75.94 -49.19
N MET A 23 42.06 76.38 -50.01
CA MET A 23 42.03 77.05 -51.34
C MET A 23 43.44 77.12 -52.01
N ALA A 24 43.47 77.47 -53.32
CA ALA A 24 44.51 78.26 -54.03
C ALA A 24 45.83 77.64 -54.61
N ARG A 25 45.89 77.64 -55.96
CA ARG A 25 46.92 78.25 -56.88
C ARG A 25 48.42 77.98 -56.72
N SER A 26 49.09 77.62 -57.84
CA SER A 26 50.14 78.46 -58.51
C SER A 26 50.48 77.98 -59.94
N SER A 27 51.36 78.67 -60.68
CA SER A 27 51.68 78.42 -62.11
C SER A 27 53.16 78.63 -62.49
N ARG A 28 53.67 77.82 -63.46
CA ARG A 28 54.79 78.07 -64.43
C ARG A 28 54.94 76.81 -65.33
N ARG A 29 55.28 76.75 -66.63
CA ARG A 29 55.90 77.56 -67.72
C ARG A 29 57.31 77.05 -68.14
N ARG A 30 57.48 76.78 -69.46
CA ARG A 30 58.74 76.62 -70.26
C ARG A 30 59.53 75.30 -70.04
N HIS A 31 60.39 74.82 -70.96
CA HIS A 31 60.85 75.32 -72.29
C HIS A 31 61.22 74.17 -73.25
N ASP A 32 61.26 74.43 -74.56
CA ASP A 32 61.84 73.59 -75.63
C ASP A 32 63.37 73.78 -75.78
N HIS A 33 64.09 72.80 -76.37
CA HIS A 33 65.21 73.04 -77.31
C HIS A 33 65.63 71.77 -78.11
N GLU A 34 66.62 71.90 -79.00
CA GLU A 34 66.81 71.14 -80.25
C GLU A 34 68.32 70.96 -80.60
N ALA A 35 68.62 70.21 -81.68
CA ALA A 35 69.90 70.16 -82.44
C ALA A 35 71.07 69.36 -81.77
N MET A 36 72.12 68.88 -82.47
CA MET A 36 72.52 68.74 -83.90
C MET A 36 73.62 67.64 -83.97
N ALA A 37 74.09 67.04 -85.08
CA ALA A 37 73.83 67.08 -86.53
C ALA A 37 74.00 65.62 -87.07
N ALA A 38 74.39 65.21 -88.29
CA ALA A 38 74.78 65.77 -89.60
C ALA A 38 74.58 64.63 -90.66
N ALA A 39 75.00 64.57 -91.94
CA ALA A 39 75.96 65.33 -92.77
C ALA A 39 75.46 65.41 -94.25
N HIS A 40 76.34 65.29 -95.26
CA HIS A 40 76.03 65.34 -96.70
C HIS A 40 77.07 64.56 -97.54
N VAL A 41 76.72 64.14 -98.78
CA VAL A 41 77.52 64.27 -100.04
C VAL A 41 76.73 63.72 -101.25
N VAL A 42 76.93 64.29 -102.44
CA VAL A 42 76.25 63.94 -103.71
C VAL A 42 77.25 63.97 -104.88
N VAL A 43 77.29 62.93 -105.74
CA VAL A 43 77.86 62.93 -107.12
C VAL A 43 77.09 61.90 -107.97
N ALA A 44 77.05 62.05 -109.30
CA ALA A 44 76.35 61.15 -110.23
C ALA A 44 77.18 60.77 -111.48
N THR A 45 76.69 59.73 -112.18
CA THR A 45 76.92 59.31 -113.60
C THR A 45 78.24 58.66 -114.08
N THR A 46 78.08 57.87 -115.16
CA THR A 46 79.07 57.29 -116.10
C THR A 46 79.71 55.92 -115.78
N THR A 47 80.48 55.37 -116.76
CA THR A 47 80.51 53.94 -117.12
C THR A 47 81.89 53.27 -117.04
N GLY A 48 81.94 51.98 -116.68
CA GLY A 48 83.15 51.15 -116.84
C GLY A 48 83.08 49.72 -116.28
N LYS A 49 83.68 48.74 -116.98
CA LYS A 49 84.01 47.39 -116.48
C LYS A 49 85.55 47.26 -116.34
N PRO A 50 86.14 46.13 -115.90
CA PRO A 50 86.17 45.66 -114.51
C PRO A 50 87.61 45.30 -114.02
N LYS A 51 87.84 45.16 -112.70
CA LYS A 51 88.99 44.42 -112.12
C LYS A 51 88.72 43.99 -110.65
N PRO A 52 89.45 43.01 -110.08
CA PRO A 52 88.99 42.23 -108.92
C PRO A 52 89.31 42.87 -107.54
N PRO A 53 88.55 42.50 -106.48
CA PRO A 53 88.72 43.04 -105.14
C PRO A 53 89.85 42.38 -104.33
N LYS A 54 90.60 43.19 -103.57
CA LYS A 54 91.54 42.73 -102.53
C LYS A 54 90.80 42.07 -101.34
N PRO A 55 91.43 41.13 -100.61
CA PRO A 55 90.75 40.32 -99.59
C PRO A 55 90.18 41.09 -98.38
N GLU A 56 90.74 42.25 -98.04
CA GLU A 56 90.31 43.06 -96.89
C GLU A 56 88.90 43.64 -97.05
N ALA A 57 88.52 44.01 -98.28
CA ALA A 57 87.20 44.55 -98.59
C ALA A 57 86.05 43.56 -98.30
N LYS A 58 86.33 42.25 -98.30
CA LYS A 58 85.35 41.22 -97.88
C LYS A 58 85.20 41.15 -96.35
N LYS A 59 86.30 41.30 -95.60
CA LYS A 59 86.25 41.29 -94.12
C LYS A 59 85.52 42.51 -93.57
N LEU A 60 85.75 43.69 -94.14
CA LEU A 60 85.04 44.92 -93.75
C LEU A 60 83.53 44.84 -94.04
N ARG A 61 83.13 44.32 -95.21
CA ARG A 61 81.71 44.10 -95.53
C ARG A 61 81.04 43.10 -94.57
N LYS A 62 81.72 42.01 -94.17
CA LYS A 62 81.16 41.06 -93.18
C LYS A 62 80.92 41.74 -91.83
N LYS A 63 81.90 42.49 -91.32
CA LYS A 63 81.76 43.25 -90.07
C LYS A 63 80.64 44.31 -90.12
N LEU A 64 80.44 44.95 -91.28
CA LEU A 64 79.33 45.88 -91.45
C LEU A 64 77.98 45.16 -91.33
N THR A 65 77.79 44.04 -92.05
CA THR A 65 76.55 43.26 -91.97
C THR A 65 76.32 42.61 -90.60
N GLU A 66 77.38 42.23 -89.87
CA GLU A 66 77.29 41.74 -88.49
C GLU A 66 76.80 42.86 -87.55
N CYS A 67 77.34 44.07 -87.68
CA CYS A 67 76.93 45.25 -86.90
C CYS A 67 75.52 45.76 -87.27
N GLU A 68 75.10 45.62 -88.53
CA GLU A 68 73.74 45.91 -88.98
C GLU A 68 72.73 44.91 -88.38
N GLN A 69 73.07 43.62 -88.32
CA GLN A 69 72.25 42.60 -87.64
C GLN A 69 72.21 42.80 -86.11
N GLU A 70 73.33 43.15 -85.50
CA GLU A 70 73.39 43.46 -84.06
C GLU A 70 72.53 44.69 -83.72
N ASN A 71 72.60 45.77 -84.51
CA ASN A 71 71.70 46.93 -84.36
C ASN A 71 70.22 46.57 -84.53
N GLN A 72 69.86 45.70 -85.49
CA GLN A 72 68.46 45.25 -85.64
C GLN A 72 68.01 44.42 -84.44
N SER A 73 68.86 43.53 -83.91
CA SER A 73 68.55 42.75 -82.71
C SER A 73 68.42 43.63 -81.45
N LEU A 74 69.24 44.67 -81.33
CA LEU A 74 69.17 45.63 -80.23
C LEU A 74 67.91 46.52 -80.34
N ALA A 75 67.56 46.97 -81.55
CA ALA A 75 66.35 47.74 -81.79
C ALA A 75 65.08 46.94 -81.44
N GLN A 76 65.02 45.64 -81.80
CA GLN A 76 63.92 44.76 -81.40
C GLN A 76 63.85 44.59 -79.87
N SER A 77 64.97 44.29 -79.22
CA SER A 77 65.03 44.13 -77.76
C SER A 77 64.61 45.41 -77.00
N ILE A 78 64.94 46.59 -77.55
CA ILE A 78 64.48 47.88 -77.02
C ILE A 78 62.96 48.04 -77.20
N GLN A 79 62.40 47.65 -78.34
CA GLN A 79 60.95 47.67 -78.56
C GLN A 79 60.22 46.73 -77.59
N ASP A 80 60.66 45.48 -77.47
CA ASP A 80 60.08 44.48 -76.56
C ASP A 80 60.08 44.99 -75.10
N LYS A 81 61.16 45.67 -74.69
CA LYS A 81 61.28 46.29 -73.36
C LYS A 81 60.42 47.54 -73.17
N ASN A 82 60.19 48.33 -74.22
CA ASN A 82 59.25 49.46 -74.15
C ASN A 82 57.80 48.98 -73.98
N ASP A 83 57.42 47.90 -74.66
CA ASP A 83 56.08 47.32 -74.55
C ASP A 83 55.86 46.65 -73.17
N GLU A 84 56.89 46.01 -72.58
CA GLU A 84 56.87 45.55 -71.19
C GLU A 84 56.70 46.72 -70.20
N ILE A 85 57.45 47.82 -70.38
CA ILE A 85 57.32 49.02 -69.55
C ILE A 85 55.92 49.65 -69.68
N PHE A 86 55.31 49.62 -70.86
CA PHE A 86 53.95 50.10 -71.09
C PHE A 86 52.91 49.23 -70.36
N ALA A 87 53.04 47.90 -70.43
CA ALA A 87 52.18 46.97 -69.70
C ALA A 87 52.29 47.15 -68.17
N LEU A 88 53.52 47.29 -67.65
CA LEU A 88 53.76 47.52 -66.22
C LEU A 88 53.16 48.84 -65.74
N LYS A 89 53.33 49.94 -66.49
CA LYS A 89 52.69 51.23 -66.17
C LYS A 89 51.17 51.12 -66.10
N LYS A 90 50.54 50.44 -67.07
CA LYS A 90 49.09 50.20 -67.09
C LYS A 90 48.62 49.38 -65.88
N SER A 91 49.43 48.41 -65.42
CA SER A 91 49.12 47.64 -64.21
C SER A 91 49.23 48.45 -62.92
N VAL A 92 50.17 49.40 -62.85
CA VAL A 92 50.32 50.32 -61.70
C VAL A 92 49.15 51.29 -61.62
N GLU A 93 48.75 51.89 -62.76
CA GLU A 93 47.59 52.79 -62.83
C GLU A 93 46.31 52.08 -62.37
N SER A 94 46.06 50.85 -62.85
CA SER A 94 44.90 50.05 -62.44
C SER A 94 44.90 49.68 -60.96
N LEU A 95 46.06 49.52 -60.32
CA LEU A 95 46.15 49.25 -58.88
C LEU A 95 45.95 50.53 -58.06
N ASN A 96 46.42 51.67 -58.57
CA ASN A 96 46.21 53.00 -58.01
C ASN A 96 44.71 53.39 -58.04
N ASP A 97 44.00 53.13 -59.14
CA ASP A 97 42.54 53.34 -59.23
C ASP A 97 41.78 52.52 -58.17
N VAL A 98 42.11 51.23 -58.01
CA VAL A 98 41.51 50.38 -56.98
C VAL A 98 41.80 50.92 -55.58
N LEU A 99 43.04 51.31 -55.28
CA LEU A 99 43.42 51.83 -53.97
C LEU A 99 42.72 53.16 -53.63
N ASN A 100 42.51 54.04 -54.62
CA ASN A 100 41.78 55.30 -54.46
C ASN A 100 40.25 55.13 -54.47
N SER A 101 39.74 53.97 -54.91
CA SER A 101 38.29 53.67 -54.93
C SER A 101 37.71 53.25 -53.58
N VAL A 102 38.54 52.92 -52.59
CA VAL A 102 38.11 52.48 -51.25
C VAL A 102 38.06 53.67 -50.28
N PRO A 103 36.89 54.07 -49.76
CA PRO A 103 36.79 55.18 -48.82
C PRO A 103 37.48 54.87 -47.48
N ILE A 104 38.34 55.80 -47.03
CA ILE A 104 39.16 55.65 -45.81
C ILE A 104 38.30 55.43 -44.55
N ASP A 105 37.05 55.91 -44.53
CA ASP A 105 36.15 55.78 -43.40
C ASP A 105 35.67 54.33 -43.16
N GLU A 106 35.50 53.52 -44.20
CA GLU A 106 35.07 52.12 -44.04
C GLU A 106 36.10 51.26 -43.30
N LEU A 107 37.40 51.49 -43.55
CA LEU A 107 38.48 50.86 -42.77
C LEU A 107 38.43 51.29 -41.29
N ARG A 108 38.04 52.54 -41.00
CA ARG A 108 37.93 53.04 -39.63
C ARG A 108 36.73 52.43 -38.90
N CYS A 109 35.58 52.29 -39.55
CA CYS A 109 34.37 51.69 -38.99
C CYS A 109 34.59 50.26 -38.48
N ASN A 110 35.31 49.43 -39.23
CA ASN A 110 35.60 48.05 -38.85
C ASN A 110 36.38 47.94 -37.51
N SER A 111 37.29 48.88 -37.22
CA SER A 111 38.01 48.91 -35.94
C SER A 111 37.10 49.22 -34.73
N SER A 112 36.07 50.05 -34.94
CA SER A 112 35.08 50.42 -33.92
C SER A 112 34.16 49.25 -33.56
N ILE A 113 33.70 48.51 -34.57
CA ILE A 113 32.85 47.31 -34.39
C ILE A 113 33.61 46.24 -33.58
N ALA A 114 34.85 45.95 -33.95
CA ALA A 114 35.70 45.00 -33.21
C ALA A 114 35.93 45.42 -31.75
N THR A 115 36.27 46.70 -31.52
CA THR A 115 36.48 47.27 -30.18
C THR A 115 35.22 47.17 -29.32
N THR A 116 34.05 47.50 -29.89
CA THR A 116 32.74 47.38 -29.23
C THR A 116 32.46 45.93 -28.83
N LYS A 117 32.72 44.97 -29.72
CA LYS A 117 32.47 43.55 -29.44
C LYS A 117 33.39 42.98 -28.37
N ILE A 118 34.65 43.41 -28.32
CA ILE A 118 35.60 43.06 -27.24
C ILE A 118 35.09 43.60 -25.89
N LEU A 119 34.54 44.82 -25.86
CA LEU A 119 33.95 45.40 -24.63
C LEU A 119 32.68 44.68 -24.19
N GLU A 120 31.77 44.31 -25.10
CA GLU A 120 30.60 43.48 -24.80
C GLU A 120 30.99 42.12 -24.22
N LEU A 121 31.89 41.39 -24.90
CA LEU A 121 32.36 40.08 -24.46
C LEU A 121 33.08 40.17 -23.11
N SER A 122 33.83 41.25 -22.86
CA SER A 122 34.46 41.53 -21.57
C SER A 122 33.43 41.79 -20.46
N LYS A 123 32.36 42.56 -20.74
CA LYS A 123 31.24 42.75 -19.79
C LYS A 123 30.54 41.42 -19.51
N LYS A 124 30.22 40.62 -20.54
CA LYS A 124 29.58 39.31 -20.39
C LYS A 124 30.47 38.32 -19.62
N ASN A 125 31.79 38.33 -19.85
CA ASN A 125 32.72 37.48 -19.10
C ASN A 125 32.76 37.86 -17.60
N ARG A 126 32.75 39.16 -17.27
CA ARG A 126 32.65 39.64 -15.87
C ARG A 126 31.31 39.23 -15.24
N GLN A 127 30.21 39.37 -15.97
CA GLN A 127 28.87 38.98 -15.48
C GLN A 127 28.79 37.47 -15.20
N MET A 128 29.19 36.62 -16.15
CA MET A 128 29.18 35.17 -15.96
C MET A 128 30.10 34.71 -14.82
N ARG A 129 31.21 35.41 -14.55
CA ARG A 129 32.05 35.16 -13.36
C ARG A 129 31.33 35.50 -12.05
N ALA A 130 30.60 36.61 -12.01
CA ALA A 130 29.81 36.98 -10.83
C ALA A 130 28.65 35.99 -10.59
N GLU A 131 27.95 35.57 -11.65
CA GLU A 131 26.89 34.56 -11.59
C GLU A 131 27.41 33.18 -11.17
N LEU A 132 28.58 32.76 -11.66
CA LEU A 132 29.26 31.54 -11.25
C LEU A 132 29.62 31.58 -9.75
N GLU A 133 30.21 32.68 -9.27
CA GLU A 133 30.62 32.79 -7.86
C GLU A 133 29.43 32.92 -6.92
N GLN A 134 28.35 33.58 -7.36
CA GLN A 134 27.07 33.57 -6.65
C GLN A 134 26.46 32.15 -6.62
N SER A 135 26.58 31.38 -7.71
CA SER A 135 26.07 30.02 -7.80
C SER A 135 26.83 29.06 -6.89
N LYS A 136 28.17 29.12 -6.86
CA LYS A 136 29.00 28.42 -5.86
C LYS A 136 28.59 28.81 -4.44
N SER A 137 28.41 30.10 -4.16
CA SER A 137 28.00 30.61 -2.85
C SER A 137 26.60 30.13 -2.43
N ARG A 138 25.72 29.78 -3.37
CA ARG A 138 24.44 29.11 -3.10
C ARG A 138 24.65 27.61 -2.88
N LEU A 139 25.50 26.97 -3.67
CA LEU A 139 25.80 25.53 -3.62
C LEU A 139 26.44 25.15 -2.28
N VAL A 140 27.48 25.84 -1.82
CA VAL A 140 28.12 25.62 -0.51
C VAL A 140 27.13 25.77 0.66
N LYS A 141 26.17 26.70 0.55
CA LYS A 141 25.09 26.84 1.55
C LYS A 141 24.11 25.67 1.53
N ARG A 142 23.88 25.03 0.38
CA ARG A 142 23.07 23.81 0.27
C ARG A 142 23.84 22.57 0.74
N GLU A 143 25.13 22.44 0.44
CA GLU A 143 25.99 21.37 0.97
C GLU A 143 26.00 21.41 2.50
N SER A 144 26.25 22.57 3.11
CA SER A 144 26.20 22.72 4.58
C SER A 144 24.80 22.43 5.17
N GLN A 145 23.73 22.70 4.42
CA GLN A 145 22.37 22.32 4.82
C GLN A 145 22.14 20.80 4.74
N ILE A 146 22.63 20.14 3.68
CA ILE A 146 22.56 18.68 3.50
C ILE A 146 23.38 17.98 4.60
N GLU A 147 24.63 18.38 4.80
CA GLU A 147 25.53 17.84 5.83
C GLU A 147 24.94 17.97 7.25
N LYS A 148 24.20 19.07 7.53
CA LYS A 148 23.42 19.24 8.76
C LYS A 148 22.21 18.30 8.83
N LEU A 149 21.49 18.07 7.73
CA LEU A 149 20.36 17.14 7.67
C LEU A 149 20.83 15.68 7.83
N GLU A 150 21.95 15.29 7.20
CA GLU A 150 22.55 13.97 7.41
C GLU A 150 23.04 13.76 8.84
N ARG A 151 23.67 14.77 9.47
CA ARG A 151 24.05 14.69 10.89
C ARG A 151 22.83 14.55 11.80
N ASN A 152 21.72 15.22 11.48
CA ASN A 152 20.44 15.03 12.18
C ASN A 152 19.84 13.64 11.93
N LEU A 153 19.96 13.10 10.71
CA LEU A 153 19.46 11.77 10.34
C LEU A 153 20.22 10.68 11.10
N ARG A 154 21.57 10.70 11.05
CA ARG A 154 22.42 9.77 11.80
C ARG A 154 22.11 9.81 13.30
N ALA A 155 21.99 10.99 13.89
CA ALA A 155 21.61 11.16 15.30
C ALA A 155 20.15 10.76 15.62
N HIS A 156 19.29 10.58 14.62
CA HIS A 156 17.95 10.02 14.77
C HIS A 156 17.95 8.49 14.61
N GLU A 157 18.76 7.95 13.69
CA GLU A 157 19.00 6.52 13.50
C GLU A 157 19.66 5.90 14.74
N GLU A 158 20.68 6.55 15.31
CA GLU A 158 21.31 6.18 16.59
C GLU A 158 20.28 6.13 17.73
N LYS A 159 19.40 7.14 17.84
CA LYS A 159 18.32 7.17 18.85
C LYS A 159 17.25 6.10 18.61
N LEU A 160 16.98 5.75 17.36
CA LEU A 160 16.04 4.69 17.01
C LEU A 160 16.64 3.31 17.31
N GLN A 161 17.93 3.10 17.04
CA GLN A 161 18.66 1.90 17.45
C GLN A 161 18.72 1.79 18.98
N GLN A 162 19.06 2.86 19.69
CA GLN A 162 19.06 2.88 21.16
C GLN A 162 17.67 2.58 21.76
N ASN A 163 16.59 3.08 21.14
CA ASN A 163 15.22 2.68 21.50
C ASN A 163 14.94 1.20 21.20
N GLN A 164 15.37 0.68 20.05
CA GLN A 164 15.23 -0.75 19.74
C GLN A 164 16.03 -1.64 20.70
N GLU A 165 17.20 -1.20 21.16
CA GLU A 165 17.98 -1.92 22.16
C GLU A 165 17.33 -1.87 23.55
N LEU A 166 16.80 -0.73 23.97
CA LEU A 166 15.97 -0.63 25.18
C LEU A 166 14.77 -1.58 25.12
N MET A 167 14.03 -1.56 24.00
CA MET A 167 12.89 -2.47 23.75
C MET A 167 13.28 -3.95 23.66
N LYS A 168 14.53 -4.27 23.32
CA LYS A 168 15.07 -5.65 23.28
C LYS A 168 15.67 -6.12 24.62
N LYS A 169 15.87 -5.24 25.60
CA LYS A 169 16.67 -5.53 26.79
C LYS A 169 15.96 -5.27 28.14
N GLY A 170 14.65 -5.01 28.14
CA GLY A 170 13.87 -4.91 29.37
C GLY A 170 12.35 -4.97 29.22
N CYS A 171 11.72 -5.81 30.05
CA CYS A 171 10.42 -5.59 30.71
C CYS A 171 9.26 -5.03 29.84
N SER A 172 8.78 -5.82 28.86
CA SER A 172 7.42 -5.64 28.34
C SER A 172 6.75 -6.95 27.89
N ALA A 173 7.19 -7.56 26.79
CA ALA A 173 6.50 -8.71 26.18
C ALA A 173 6.29 -9.89 27.15
N ASP A 174 7.38 -10.43 27.72
CA ASP A 174 7.31 -11.61 28.60
C ASP A 174 6.65 -11.30 29.95
N GLU A 175 6.81 -10.08 30.47
CA GLU A 175 6.15 -9.64 31.71
C GLU A 175 4.65 -9.43 31.52
N LEU A 176 4.21 -8.84 30.40
CA LEU A 176 2.80 -8.79 30.05
C LEU A 176 2.25 -10.20 29.84
N GLN A 177 2.98 -11.09 29.18
CA GLN A 177 2.52 -12.47 28.97
C GLN A 177 2.39 -13.23 30.31
N ALA A 178 3.37 -13.12 31.21
CA ALA A 178 3.30 -13.69 32.55
C ALA A 178 2.14 -13.09 33.38
N LYS A 179 1.91 -11.78 33.26
CA LYS A 179 0.81 -11.07 33.94
C LYS A 179 -0.56 -11.45 33.37
N ILE A 180 -0.68 -11.63 32.06
CA ILE A 180 -1.87 -12.16 31.38
C ILE A 180 -2.15 -13.59 31.85
N ASN A 181 -1.16 -14.47 31.86
CA ASN A 181 -1.29 -15.85 32.33
C ASN A 181 -1.74 -15.88 33.82
N SER A 182 -1.14 -15.05 34.67
CA SER A 182 -1.52 -14.91 36.09
C SER A 182 -2.95 -14.38 36.27
N MET A 183 -3.40 -13.43 35.45
CA MET A 183 -4.78 -12.93 35.45
C MET A 183 -5.78 -13.99 34.95
N GLN A 184 -5.42 -14.77 33.92
CA GLN A 184 -6.25 -15.87 33.42
C GLN A 184 -6.42 -16.96 34.48
N GLN A 185 -5.34 -17.33 35.19
CA GLN A 185 -5.41 -18.30 36.28
C GLN A 185 -6.32 -17.79 37.42
N LYS A 186 -6.16 -16.54 37.87
CA LYS A 186 -7.03 -15.94 38.90
C LYS A 186 -8.50 -15.84 38.47
N LEU A 187 -8.77 -15.62 37.17
CA LEU A 187 -10.12 -15.68 36.61
C LEU A 187 -10.70 -17.09 36.67
N PHE A 188 -9.91 -18.12 36.38
CA PHE A 188 -10.33 -19.52 36.45
C PHE A 188 -10.61 -19.94 37.89
N GLU A 189 -9.72 -19.61 38.84
CA GLU A 189 -9.92 -19.81 40.28
C GLU A 189 -11.19 -19.11 40.78
N THR A 190 -11.43 -17.86 40.36
CA THR A 190 -12.63 -17.09 40.73
C THR A 190 -13.91 -17.70 40.13
N ARG A 191 -13.87 -18.17 38.88
CA ARG A 191 -15.00 -18.85 38.22
C ARG A 191 -15.34 -20.17 38.91
N ASN A 192 -14.34 -20.95 39.30
CA ASN A 192 -14.53 -22.20 40.02
C ASN A 192 -15.12 -21.93 41.41
N LYS A 193 -14.61 -20.95 42.15
CA LYS A 193 -15.14 -20.57 43.47
C LYS A 193 -16.56 -20.00 43.40
N ASN A 194 -16.91 -19.28 42.34
CA ASN A 194 -18.30 -18.84 42.09
C ASN A 194 -19.22 -20.06 41.84
N THR A 195 -18.75 -21.04 41.05
CA THR A 195 -19.49 -22.29 40.78
C THR A 195 -19.68 -23.13 42.04
N GLU A 196 -18.67 -23.19 42.90
CA GLU A 196 -18.74 -23.82 44.23
C GLU A 196 -19.78 -23.11 45.11
N LEU A 197 -19.71 -21.78 45.23
CA LEU A 197 -20.67 -20.98 46.01
C LEU A 197 -22.11 -21.11 45.49
N GLN A 198 -22.33 -21.18 44.17
CA GLN A 198 -23.65 -21.49 43.61
C GLN A 198 -24.15 -22.89 43.99
N THR A 199 -23.24 -23.85 44.12
CA THR A 199 -23.56 -25.24 44.52
C THR A 199 -23.87 -25.31 46.02
N GLN A 200 -23.09 -24.63 46.85
CA GLN A 200 -23.36 -24.47 48.29
C GLN A 200 -24.69 -23.72 48.53
N LEU A 201 -24.99 -22.67 47.75
CA LEU A 201 -26.27 -21.94 47.82
C LEU A 201 -27.46 -22.85 47.45
N LYS A 202 -27.35 -23.63 46.37
CA LYS A 202 -28.37 -24.63 46.00
C LYS A 202 -28.56 -25.72 47.07
N LEU A 203 -27.48 -26.11 47.76
CA LEU A 203 -27.55 -27.05 48.88
C LEU A 203 -28.25 -26.42 50.09
N ALA A 204 -27.89 -25.19 50.48
CA ALA A 204 -28.54 -24.45 51.55
C ALA A 204 -30.04 -24.22 51.27
N GLN A 205 -30.41 -23.89 50.04
CA GLN A 205 -31.80 -23.81 49.60
C GLN A 205 -32.54 -25.15 49.78
N LYS A 206 -31.92 -26.29 49.44
CA LYS A 206 -32.52 -27.61 49.67
C LYS A 206 -32.70 -27.93 51.17
N CYS A 207 -31.72 -27.62 52.01
CA CYS A 207 -31.83 -27.80 53.46
C CYS A 207 -32.98 -26.96 54.04
N LEU A 208 -33.03 -25.67 53.70
CA LEU A 208 -34.13 -24.78 54.10
C LEU A 208 -35.49 -25.27 53.59
N GLN A 209 -35.56 -25.85 52.38
CA GLN A 209 -36.81 -26.39 51.84
C GLN A 209 -37.29 -27.63 52.63
N HIS A 210 -36.36 -28.48 53.07
CA HIS A 210 -36.68 -29.64 53.91
C HIS A 210 -37.09 -29.24 55.35
N GLU A 211 -36.51 -28.16 55.88
CA GLU A 211 -36.91 -27.56 57.15
C GLU A 211 -38.29 -26.89 57.07
N ILE A 212 -38.57 -26.09 56.02
CA ILE A 212 -39.84 -25.37 55.86
C ILE A 212 -40.99 -26.33 55.48
N GLY A 213 -40.68 -27.37 54.71
CA GLY A 213 -41.62 -28.37 54.22
C GLY A 213 -41.74 -28.37 52.69
N GLU A 214 -41.84 -29.56 52.10
CA GLU A 214 -41.78 -29.79 50.64
C GLU A 214 -42.91 -29.12 49.85
N SER A 215 -44.01 -28.74 50.51
CA SER A 215 -45.12 -27.98 49.93
C SER A 215 -44.85 -26.48 49.73
N CYS A 216 -43.67 -25.98 50.09
CA CYS A 216 -43.29 -24.57 49.92
C CYS A 216 -42.12 -24.39 48.95
N ASN A 217 -42.16 -23.33 48.14
CA ASN A 217 -41.10 -22.96 47.19
C ASN A 217 -40.45 -21.64 47.62
N ILE A 218 -39.17 -21.72 48.00
CA ILE A 218 -38.38 -20.59 48.54
C ILE A 218 -38.33 -19.39 47.59
N ASN A 219 -38.35 -19.61 46.27
CA ASN A 219 -38.31 -18.52 45.29
C ASN A 219 -39.60 -17.67 45.33
N ILE A 220 -40.74 -18.28 45.69
CA ILE A 220 -42.02 -17.58 45.84
C ILE A 220 -42.00 -16.72 47.12
N LEU A 221 -41.41 -17.24 48.21
CA LEU A 221 -41.22 -16.48 49.46
C LEU A 221 -40.30 -15.28 49.25
N ALA A 222 -39.15 -15.47 48.59
CA ALA A 222 -38.19 -14.40 48.32
C ALA A 222 -38.80 -13.25 47.52
N ASN A 223 -39.65 -13.55 46.52
CA ASN A 223 -40.31 -12.55 45.69
C ASN A 223 -41.54 -11.90 46.34
N ASN A 224 -42.04 -12.41 47.48
CA ASN A 224 -43.27 -11.91 48.15
C ASN A 224 -43.02 -11.54 49.63
N LEU A 225 -41.81 -11.06 49.93
CA LEU A 225 -41.30 -10.80 51.28
C LEU A 225 -42.24 -9.93 52.15
N ASN A 226 -42.98 -9.00 51.54
CA ASN A 226 -43.80 -8.00 52.22
C ASN A 226 -45.23 -8.46 52.58
N GLN A 227 -45.62 -9.72 52.32
CA GLN A 227 -46.96 -10.25 52.65
C GLN A 227 -46.91 -11.56 53.48
N ALA A 228 -45.73 -11.92 53.98
CA ALA A 228 -45.43 -13.28 54.43
C ALA A 228 -45.58 -13.50 55.96
N ASN A 229 -46.80 -13.74 56.45
CA ASN A 229 -47.07 -14.19 57.85
C ASN A 229 -46.66 -15.65 58.14
N TRP A 230 -45.48 -16.08 57.66
CA TRP A 230 -45.03 -17.48 57.75
C TRP A 230 -44.34 -17.79 59.09
N ARG A 231 -44.58 -18.99 59.63
CA ARG A 231 -43.87 -19.56 60.78
C ARG A 231 -43.29 -20.92 60.39
N GLY A 232 -41.98 -21.09 60.53
CA GLY A 232 -41.28 -22.31 60.14
C GLY A 232 -41.70 -23.55 60.93
N ARG A 233 -41.47 -24.74 60.36
CA ARG A 233 -41.87 -26.06 60.90
C ARG A 233 -41.45 -26.28 62.35
N ALA A 234 -40.24 -25.87 62.74
CA ALA A 234 -39.78 -25.96 64.12
C ALA A 234 -40.69 -25.20 65.10
N GLN A 235 -41.12 -23.98 64.75
CA GLN A 235 -42.04 -23.18 65.55
C GLN A 235 -43.44 -23.82 65.61
N GLN A 236 -43.91 -24.42 64.50
CA GLN A 236 -45.17 -25.16 64.48
C GLN A 236 -45.11 -26.40 65.37
N ILE A 237 -44.02 -27.17 65.32
CA ILE A 237 -43.76 -28.32 66.19
C ILE A 237 -43.75 -27.89 67.66
N ILE A 238 -43.03 -26.83 68.03
CA ILE A 238 -43.02 -26.31 69.41
C ILE A 238 -44.43 -25.96 69.88
N THR A 239 -45.22 -25.24 69.06
CA THR A 239 -46.61 -24.89 69.39
C THR A 239 -47.53 -26.11 69.50
N LEU A 240 -47.32 -27.15 68.70
CA LEU A 240 -48.08 -28.41 68.78
C LEU A 240 -47.66 -29.24 70.01
N THR A 241 -46.36 -29.36 70.30
CA THR A 241 -45.84 -30.05 71.49
C THR A 241 -46.32 -29.38 72.78
N GLN A 242 -46.32 -28.04 72.84
CA GLN A 242 -46.90 -27.28 73.95
C GLN A 242 -48.39 -27.60 74.13
N LYS A 243 -49.18 -27.62 73.05
CA LYS A 243 -50.60 -28.05 73.11
C LYS A 243 -50.77 -29.50 73.54
N VAL A 244 -49.89 -30.41 73.11
CA VAL A 244 -49.93 -31.82 73.53
C VAL A 244 -49.57 -31.96 75.01
N GLN A 245 -48.61 -31.19 75.53
CA GLN A 245 -48.31 -31.14 76.97
C GLN A 245 -49.48 -30.54 77.77
N GLU A 246 -50.11 -29.48 77.28
CA GLU A 246 -51.30 -28.88 77.90
C GLU A 246 -52.48 -29.88 77.92
N LEU A 247 -52.73 -30.57 76.81
CA LEU A 247 -53.78 -31.59 76.71
C LEU A 247 -53.49 -32.82 77.58
N LYS A 248 -52.23 -33.23 77.73
CA LYS A 248 -51.82 -34.27 78.70
C LYS A 248 -52.06 -33.82 80.13
N ALA A 249 -51.55 -32.66 80.55
CA ALA A 249 -51.78 -32.15 81.91
C ALA A 249 -53.28 -31.98 82.23
N ARG A 250 -54.11 -31.61 81.24
CA ARG A 250 -55.58 -31.60 81.37
C ARG A 250 -56.15 -33.02 81.57
N LEU A 251 -55.68 -34.02 80.82
CA LEU A 251 -56.08 -35.43 80.94
C LEU A 251 -55.63 -36.04 82.27
N ASP A 252 -54.37 -35.84 82.67
CA ASP A 252 -53.81 -36.31 83.94
C ASP A 252 -54.67 -35.76 85.10
N SER A 253 -55.01 -34.46 85.07
CA SER A 253 -55.90 -33.82 86.06
C SER A 253 -57.37 -34.29 86.01
N TYR A 254 -57.76 -35.04 84.97
CA TYR A 254 -59.09 -35.64 84.82
C TYR A 254 -59.09 -37.09 85.31
N GLU A 255 -58.02 -37.85 85.04
CA GLU A 255 -57.81 -39.21 85.55
C GLU A 255 -57.56 -39.24 87.06
N GLU A 256 -56.76 -38.29 87.60
CA GLU A 256 -56.60 -38.09 89.04
C GLU A 256 -57.96 -37.85 89.74
N ARG A 257 -58.86 -37.13 89.07
CA ARG A 257 -60.24 -36.84 89.52
C ARG A 257 -61.25 -37.97 89.23
N ALA A 258 -60.81 -39.05 88.56
CA ALA A 258 -61.58 -40.25 88.30
C ALA A 258 -61.13 -41.42 89.19
N ALA A 259 -59.86 -41.48 89.58
CA ALA A 259 -59.35 -42.45 90.56
C ALA A 259 -60.08 -42.32 91.92
N ASP A 260 -60.33 -41.09 92.35
CA ASP A 260 -61.07 -40.69 93.56
C ASP A 260 -62.56 -41.13 93.58
N ARG A 261 -63.04 -41.82 92.53
CA ARG A 261 -64.40 -42.39 92.43
C ARG A 261 -64.47 -43.91 92.53
N VAL A 262 -63.34 -44.62 92.63
CA VAL A 262 -63.31 -46.09 92.48
C VAL A 262 -63.63 -46.85 93.78
N GLU A 263 -63.50 -46.22 94.95
CA GLU A 263 -63.64 -46.89 96.26
C GLU A 263 -65.07 -46.83 96.87
N TYR A 264 -66.12 -47.14 96.09
CA TYR A 264 -67.34 -47.78 96.64
C TYR A 264 -68.24 -48.39 95.55
N ALA A 265 -68.72 -49.62 95.75
CA ALA A 265 -69.72 -50.33 94.93
C ALA A 265 -70.65 -51.14 95.87
N PRO A 266 -71.92 -51.45 95.53
CA PRO A 266 -72.22 -52.55 94.58
C PRO A 266 -73.59 -52.53 93.80
N VAL A 267 -73.65 -53.18 92.61
CA VAL A 267 -74.50 -54.35 92.17
C VAL A 267 -75.99 -54.44 92.64
N PRO A 268 -77.01 -54.95 91.87
CA PRO A 268 -77.18 -55.25 90.41
C PRO A 268 -78.58 -54.89 89.75
N LEU A 269 -78.77 -55.31 88.48
CA LEU A 269 -80.03 -55.74 87.78
C LEU A 269 -81.17 -54.73 87.45
N GLY A 270 -81.65 -54.75 86.19
CA GLY A 270 -83.07 -54.49 85.86
C GLY A 270 -83.42 -53.62 84.64
N PHE A 271 -83.66 -54.26 83.49
CA PHE A 271 -84.60 -53.92 82.38
C PHE A 271 -84.97 -52.47 81.95
N GLU A 272 -84.88 -52.29 80.61
CA GLU A 272 -85.76 -51.53 79.69
C GLU A 272 -85.77 -49.99 79.53
N LEU A 273 -85.76 -49.63 78.23
CA LEU A 273 -86.41 -48.53 77.48
C LEU A 273 -86.20 -47.03 77.83
N ASP A 274 -85.60 -46.37 76.82
CA ASP A 274 -85.96 -45.09 76.19
C ASP A 274 -85.63 -43.70 76.79
N LEU A 275 -85.28 -42.82 75.84
CA LEU A 275 -85.57 -41.38 75.73
C LEU A 275 -84.98 -40.30 76.70
N VAL A 276 -84.61 -39.18 76.05
CA VAL A 276 -84.46 -37.77 76.53
C VAL A 276 -83.22 -37.35 77.37
N SER A 277 -82.67 -36.19 76.97
CA SER A 277 -82.12 -35.09 77.80
C SER A 277 -80.63 -35.00 78.24
N SER A 278 -79.93 -34.08 77.56
CA SER A 278 -79.53 -32.77 78.12
C SER A 278 -78.51 -32.64 79.29
N GLY A 279 -77.23 -32.95 79.03
CA GLY A 279 -76.07 -32.20 79.56
C GLY A 279 -75.86 -32.17 81.09
N ASN A 280 -75.23 -31.15 81.69
CA ASN A 280 -74.58 -29.95 81.12
C ASN A 280 -73.55 -29.34 82.10
N ARG A 281 -72.50 -28.64 81.60
CA ARG A 281 -71.54 -27.79 82.38
C ARG A 281 -70.62 -28.60 83.34
N SER A 282 -69.65 -28.08 84.10
CA SER A 282 -69.58 -26.87 84.98
C SER A 282 -68.12 -26.69 85.52
N HIS A 283 -67.69 -25.74 86.39
CA HIS A 283 -68.29 -24.54 87.05
C HIS A 283 -67.57 -23.26 86.53
N HIS A 284 -67.06 -22.21 87.22
CA HIS A 284 -66.86 -21.71 88.61
C HIS A 284 -66.72 -20.14 88.50
N ALA A 285 -66.82 -19.26 89.51
CA ALA A 285 -67.39 -19.20 90.88
C ALA A 285 -67.28 -17.69 91.35
N SER A 286 -67.67 -17.19 92.54
CA SER A 286 -68.09 -17.84 93.81
C SER A 286 -69.16 -17.09 94.65
N SER A 287 -68.97 -15.81 95.01
CA SER A 287 -69.17 -15.35 96.41
C SER A 287 -69.70 -13.90 96.54
N GLU A 288 -70.35 -13.43 97.62
CA GLU A 288 -70.98 -14.09 98.79
C GLU A 288 -71.82 -13.10 99.64
N ARG A 289 -72.77 -13.63 100.45
CA ARG A 289 -73.38 -13.02 101.69
C ARG A 289 -74.22 -11.72 101.49
N LEU A 290 -75.22 -11.36 102.31
CA LEU A 290 -75.90 -11.94 103.49
C LEU A 290 -77.39 -11.44 103.53
N GLY A 291 -78.23 -11.92 104.46
CA GLY A 291 -79.72 -11.68 104.50
C GLY A 291 -80.21 -10.34 105.09
N GLY A 292 -81.49 -10.14 105.45
CA GLY A 292 -82.69 -11.01 105.39
C GLY A 292 -83.93 -10.44 106.16
N GLY A 293 -85.13 -11.03 105.94
CA GLY A 293 -86.43 -10.70 106.60
C GLY A 293 -87.13 -9.39 106.13
N ASP A 294 -88.37 -9.04 106.50
CA ASP A 294 -89.64 -9.75 106.79
C ASP A 294 -90.80 -8.67 106.90
N GLY A 295 -92.12 -8.89 106.99
CA GLY A 295 -93.02 -10.06 106.91
C GLY A 295 -94.51 -9.69 107.18
N GLY A 296 -95.47 -10.40 106.57
CA GLY A 296 -96.95 -10.27 106.79
C GLY A 296 -97.67 -9.05 106.15
N GLY A 297 -98.99 -9.05 105.90
CA GLY A 297 -99.99 -10.14 105.94
C GLY A 297 -101.47 -9.69 105.75
N THR A 298 -102.31 -10.52 105.08
CA THR A 298 -103.79 -10.40 104.88
C THR A 298 -104.27 -9.25 103.94
N THR A 299 -105.45 -9.27 103.29
CA THR A 299 -106.73 -10.03 103.47
C THR A 299 -107.26 -10.71 102.16
N ALA A 300 -108.53 -11.18 102.16
CA ALA A 300 -109.20 -12.03 101.15
C ALA A 300 -109.69 -11.28 99.87
N SER A 301 -110.28 -11.86 98.81
CA SER A 301 -111.00 -13.15 98.70
C SER A 301 -111.11 -13.77 97.28
N PHE A 302 -111.25 -15.10 97.25
CA PHE A 302 -111.93 -16.02 96.32
C PHE A 302 -112.63 -15.47 95.04
N ASP A 303 -112.22 -15.92 93.83
CA ASP A 303 -112.95 -16.93 93.00
C ASP A 303 -112.18 -17.33 91.69
N ARG A 304 -112.55 -18.49 91.10
CA ARG A 304 -112.37 -18.99 89.71
C ARG A 304 -111.05 -18.80 88.90
N PHE A 305 -110.36 -19.95 88.75
CA PHE A 305 -109.71 -20.47 87.52
C PHE A 305 -108.70 -19.62 86.69
N THR A 306 -107.43 -20.05 86.77
CA THR A 306 -106.38 -19.93 85.73
C THR A 306 -105.87 -18.55 85.24
N PRO A 307 -105.45 -17.61 86.12
CA PRO A 307 -104.66 -16.44 85.70
C PRO A 307 -103.26 -16.79 85.14
N GLY A 308 -102.62 -17.84 85.67
CA GLY A 308 -101.23 -18.20 85.33
C GLY A 308 -101.03 -18.55 83.86
N VAL A 309 -101.96 -19.33 83.28
CA VAL A 309 -101.90 -19.79 81.88
C VAL A 309 -101.87 -18.60 80.91
N ARG A 310 -102.73 -17.58 81.13
CA ARG A 310 -102.75 -16.35 80.33
C ARG A 310 -101.44 -15.57 80.41
N LYS A 311 -100.82 -15.50 81.60
CA LYS A 311 -99.53 -14.80 81.78
C LYS A 311 -98.39 -15.53 81.05
N SER A 312 -98.34 -16.87 81.11
CA SER A 312 -97.39 -17.65 80.32
C SER A 312 -97.66 -17.59 78.82
N GLU A 313 -98.92 -17.54 78.39
CA GLU A 313 -99.30 -17.43 76.99
C GLU A 313 -98.88 -16.08 76.39
N ILE A 314 -99.12 -14.97 77.10
CA ILE A 314 -98.68 -13.63 76.67
C ILE A 314 -97.15 -13.56 76.58
N LEU A 315 -96.42 -14.11 77.56
CA LEU A 315 -94.96 -14.19 77.50
C LEU A 315 -94.46 -15.08 76.35
N HIS A 316 -95.16 -16.18 76.05
CA HIS A 316 -94.83 -17.04 74.91
C HIS A 316 -95.08 -16.32 73.57
N ARG A 317 -96.24 -15.66 73.41
CA ARG A 317 -96.57 -14.84 72.23
C ARG A 317 -95.53 -13.73 72.01
N ALA A 318 -95.17 -12.99 73.05
CA ALA A 318 -94.13 -11.95 72.97
C ALA A 318 -92.75 -12.52 72.62
N LYS A 319 -92.40 -13.71 73.11
CA LYS A 319 -91.16 -14.41 72.73
C LYS A 319 -91.19 -14.87 71.27
N VAL A 320 -92.32 -15.39 70.78
CA VAL A 320 -92.50 -15.77 69.37
C VAL A 320 -92.38 -14.53 68.48
N GLU A 321 -93.09 -13.44 68.79
CA GLU A 321 -93.02 -12.18 68.04
C GLU A 321 -91.60 -11.59 68.02
N SER A 322 -90.85 -11.72 69.13
CA SER A 322 -89.44 -11.34 69.19
C SER A 322 -88.55 -12.21 68.29
N LEU A 323 -88.79 -13.52 68.25
CA LEU A 323 -88.05 -14.46 67.39
C LEU A 323 -88.43 -14.27 65.91
N GLU A 324 -89.69 -13.97 65.59
CA GLU A 324 -90.13 -13.63 64.24
C GLU A 324 -89.46 -12.35 63.72
N LYS A 325 -89.34 -11.32 64.57
CA LYS A 325 -88.58 -10.09 64.27
C LYS A 325 -87.09 -10.36 64.12
N GLU A 326 -86.51 -11.24 64.95
CA GLU A 326 -85.11 -11.66 64.83
C GLU A 326 -84.86 -12.42 63.51
N ILE A 327 -85.73 -13.38 63.16
CA ILE A 327 -85.70 -14.12 61.90
C ILE A 327 -85.83 -13.16 60.71
N PHE A 328 -86.74 -12.19 60.74
CA PHE A 328 -86.90 -11.18 59.69
C PHE A 328 -85.65 -10.30 59.53
N ASN A 329 -85.08 -9.82 60.64
CA ASN A 329 -83.84 -9.04 60.64
C ASN A 329 -82.67 -9.84 60.08
N LEU A 330 -82.54 -11.12 60.44
CA LEU A 330 -81.51 -12.02 59.91
C LEU A 330 -81.68 -12.29 58.41
N HIS A 331 -82.93 -12.45 57.93
CA HIS A 331 -83.20 -12.55 56.49
C HIS A 331 -82.82 -11.27 55.73
N THR A 332 -83.15 -10.10 56.29
CA THR A 332 -82.81 -8.80 55.70
C THR A 332 -81.30 -8.61 55.61
N GLN A 333 -80.57 -8.91 56.70
CA GLN A 333 -79.11 -8.88 56.71
C GLN A 333 -78.49 -9.86 55.72
N LEU A 334 -79.04 -11.08 55.60
CA LEU A 334 -78.56 -12.09 54.66
C LEU A 334 -78.75 -11.68 53.20
N GLU A 335 -79.86 -11.01 52.86
CA GLU A 335 -80.09 -10.49 51.51
C GLU A 335 -79.24 -9.24 51.21
N GLU A 336 -79.02 -8.37 52.20
CA GLU A 336 -78.00 -7.32 52.09
C GLU A 336 -76.60 -7.88 51.80
N GLN A 337 -76.19 -8.97 52.47
CA GLN A 337 -74.90 -9.60 52.22
C GLN A 337 -74.82 -10.28 50.85
N ARG A 338 -75.93 -10.86 50.34
CA ARG A 338 -76.04 -11.34 48.95
C ARG A 338 -75.86 -10.20 47.95
N SER A 339 -76.54 -9.06 48.16
CA SER A 339 -76.44 -7.87 47.32
C SER A 339 -75.01 -7.29 47.31
N LYS A 340 -74.39 -7.11 48.49
CA LYS A 340 -72.99 -6.69 48.64
C LYS A 340 -72.02 -7.65 47.94
N THR A 341 -72.25 -8.96 48.06
CA THR A 341 -71.47 -10.00 47.37
C THR A 341 -71.62 -9.91 45.84
N LEU A 342 -72.82 -9.65 45.33
CA LEU A 342 -73.07 -9.49 43.90
C LEU A 342 -72.37 -8.23 43.35
N ALA A 343 -72.47 -7.09 44.04
CA ALA A 343 -71.77 -5.86 43.67
C ALA A 343 -70.24 -6.04 43.65
N LEU A 344 -69.68 -6.76 44.63
CA LEU A 344 -68.25 -7.12 44.65
C LEU A 344 -67.88 -8.07 43.50
N LYS A 345 -68.73 -9.03 43.13
CA LYS A 345 -68.50 -9.91 41.97
C LYS A 345 -68.49 -9.12 40.65
N VAL A 346 -69.43 -8.19 40.45
CA VAL A 346 -69.47 -7.31 39.27
C VAL A 346 -68.21 -6.45 39.22
N ARG A 347 -67.84 -5.79 40.33
CA ARG A 347 -66.61 -4.98 40.40
C ARG A 347 -65.34 -5.79 40.07
N ASN A 348 -65.20 -7.01 40.60
CA ASN A 348 -64.06 -7.87 40.29
C ASN A 348 -64.07 -8.33 38.81
N LYS A 349 -65.24 -8.56 38.21
CA LYS A 349 -65.34 -8.87 36.78
C LYS A 349 -64.85 -7.70 35.92
N THR A 350 -65.32 -6.48 36.18
CA THR A 350 -64.86 -5.27 35.47
C THR A 350 -63.37 -5.03 35.66
N LEU A 351 -62.84 -5.14 36.88
CA LEU A 351 -61.40 -5.00 37.14
C LEU A 351 -60.56 -6.06 36.41
N ASN A 352 -61.01 -7.31 36.32
CA ASN A 352 -60.33 -8.36 35.54
C ASN A 352 -60.41 -8.14 34.02
N GLU A 353 -61.53 -7.62 33.52
CA GLU A 353 -61.67 -7.22 32.12
C GLU A 353 -60.73 -6.07 31.77
N ASP A 354 -60.66 -5.04 32.61
CA ASP A 354 -59.76 -3.90 32.42
C ASP A 354 -58.28 -4.31 32.57
N MET A 355 -57.93 -5.14 33.56
CA MET A 355 -56.60 -5.72 33.71
C MET A 355 -56.18 -6.52 32.46
N THR A 356 -57.13 -7.22 31.82
CA THR A 356 -56.89 -7.95 30.57
C THR A 356 -56.70 -7.00 29.39
N LYS A 357 -57.48 -5.92 29.27
CA LYS A 357 -57.29 -4.86 28.26
C LYS A 357 -55.92 -4.18 28.40
N TYR A 358 -55.51 -3.84 29.63
CA TYR A 358 -54.20 -3.26 29.89
C TYR A 358 -53.06 -4.23 29.57
N LYS A 359 -53.24 -5.54 29.84
CA LYS A 359 -52.26 -6.56 29.45
C LYS A 359 -52.13 -6.67 27.92
N MET A 360 -53.24 -6.77 27.18
CA MET A 360 -53.21 -6.78 25.70
C MET A 360 -52.50 -5.54 25.16
N ARG A 361 -52.85 -4.35 25.65
CA ARG A 361 -52.21 -3.09 25.24
C ARG A 361 -50.72 -3.01 25.61
N SER A 362 -50.30 -3.68 26.68
CA SER A 362 -48.87 -3.79 27.03
C SER A 362 -48.12 -4.61 25.99
N ASN A 363 -48.68 -5.77 25.60
CA ASN A 363 -48.10 -6.61 24.55
C ASN A 363 -48.04 -5.88 23.19
N GLU A 364 -49.11 -5.17 22.80
CA GLU A 364 -49.16 -4.37 21.56
C GLU A 364 -48.04 -3.31 21.50
N LEU A 365 -47.72 -2.68 22.63
CA LEU A 365 -46.63 -1.70 22.74
C LEU A 365 -45.24 -2.34 22.78
N GLU A 366 -45.12 -3.56 23.30
CA GLU A 366 -43.89 -4.37 23.29
C GLU A 366 -43.57 -4.81 21.84
N GLU A 367 -44.54 -5.40 21.13
CA GLU A 367 -44.43 -5.75 19.70
C GLU A 367 -44.11 -4.53 18.82
N GLN A 368 -44.72 -3.37 19.08
CA GLN A 368 -44.40 -2.12 18.38
C GLN A 368 -42.98 -1.63 18.68
N THR A 369 -42.49 -1.83 19.90
CA THR A 369 -41.11 -1.48 20.29
C THR A 369 -40.09 -2.36 19.58
N ASP A 370 -40.34 -3.67 19.53
CA ASP A 370 -39.50 -4.63 18.81
C ASP A 370 -39.47 -4.34 17.30
N PHE A 371 -40.63 -4.08 16.68
CA PHE A 371 -40.70 -3.72 15.26
C PHE A 371 -39.89 -2.44 14.95
N ASN A 372 -40.01 -1.41 15.81
CA ASN A 372 -39.21 -0.19 15.70
C ASN A 372 -37.71 -0.47 15.85
N GLY A 373 -37.32 -1.33 16.80
CA GLY A 373 -35.93 -1.76 16.98
C GLY A 373 -35.36 -2.48 15.76
N VAL A 374 -36.13 -3.44 15.18
CA VAL A 374 -35.75 -4.15 13.94
C VAL A 374 -35.62 -3.18 12.77
N ASN A 375 -36.51 -2.19 12.63
CA ASN A 375 -36.44 -1.18 11.59
C ASN A 375 -35.20 -0.27 11.75
N ILE A 376 -34.92 0.21 12.97
CA ILE A 376 -33.73 1.01 13.29
C ILE A 376 -32.45 0.22 12.97
N ASN A 377 -32.37 -1.04 13.39
CA ASN A 377 -31.25 -1.92 13.08
C ASN A 377 -31.09 -2.11 11.56
N THR A 378 -32.18 -2.33 10.83
CA THR A 378 -32.19 -2.48 9.36
C THR A 378 -31.73 -1.20 8.64
N MET A 379 -32.07 -0.01 9.15
CA MET A 379 -31.58 1.27 8.61
C MET A 379 -30.11 1.50 8.92
N ASN A 380 -29.66 1.21 10.15
CA ASN A 380 -28.25 1.27 10.54
C ASN A 380 -27.40 0.32 9.69
N ASP A 381 -27.88 -0.90 9.41
CA ASP A 381 -27.22 -1.86 8.54
C ASP A 381 -27.03 -1.34 7.11
N LYS A 382 -28.07 -0.70 6.55
CA LYS A 382 -28.00 -0.06 5.22
C LYS A 382 -27.00 1.09 5.20
N LEU A 383 -27.01 1.95 6.21
CA LEU A 383 -26.06 3.07 6.34
C LEU A 383 -24.62 2.58 6.54
N ASN A 384 -24.42 1.53 7.34
CA ASN A 384 -23.12 0.91 7.59
C ASN A 384 -22.55 0.28 6.30
N ARG A 385 -23.38 -0.42 5.51
CA ARG A 385 -23.01 -0.93 4.18
C ARG A 385 -22.66 0.19 3.21
N GLN A 386 -23.43 1.29 3.19
CA GLN A 386 -23.11 2.46 2.36
C GLN A 386 -21.76 3.08 2.75
N ARG A 387 -21.48 3.27 4.05
CA ARG A 387 -20.17 3.79 4.50
C ARG A 387 -19.04 2.91 4.00
N ILE A 388 -19.13 1.59 4.20
CA ILE A 388 -18.12 0.62 3.74
C ILE A 388 -17.92 0.66 2.22
N GLN A 389 -18.99 0.86 1.43
CA GLN A 389 -18.89 1.03 -0.03
C GLN A 389 -18.18 2.33 -0.44
N TYR A 390 -18.39 3.44 0.26
CA TYR A 390 -17.64 4.68 0.00
C TYR A 390 -16.19 4.59 0.49
N GLU A 391 -15.95 3.94 1.63
CA GLU A 391 -14.64 3.69 2.21
C GLU A 391 -13.78 2.84 1.26
N SER A 392 -14.31 1.72 0.75
CA SER A 392 -13.68 0.90 -0.30
C SER A 392 -13.33 1.73 -1.54
N ARG A 393 -14.29 2.48 -2.11
CA ARG A 393 -14.05 3.30 -3.31
C ARG A 393 -12.97 4.36 -3.11
N LEU A 394 -12.85 4.92 -1.91
CA LEU A 394 -11.79 5.88 -1.58
C LEU A 394 -10.43 5.20 -1.50
N ASP A 395 -10.35 3.97 -0.99
CA ASP A 395 -9.12 3.18 -0.99
C ASP A 395 -8.75 2.67 -2.39
N ASP A 396 -9.71 2.23 -3.20
CA ASP A 396 -9.51 1.91 -4.62
C ASP A 396 -8.92 3.13 -5.38
N MET A 397 -9.50 4.32 -5.18
CA MET A 397 -9.01 5.58 -5.75
C MET A 397 -7.62 5.98 -5.22
N ARG A 398 -7.31 5.73 -3.95
CA ARG A 398 -5.97 5.98 -3.37
C ARG A 398 -4.94 5.06 -4.00
N SER A 399 -5.26 3.77 -4.15
CA SER A 399 -4.40 2.77 -4.78
C SER A 399 -4.11 3.10 -6.24
N GLU A 400 -5.13 3.49 -7.02
CA GLU A 400 -4.92 3.89 -8.42
C GLU A 400 -4.13 5.21 -8.53
N LEU A 401 -4.36 6.18 -7.64
CA LEU A 401 -3.58 7.41 -7.60
C LEU A 401 -2.09 7.15 -7.29
N LEU A 402 -1.79 6.21 -6.39
CA LEU A 402 -0.42 5.76 -6.14
C LEU A 402 0.18 5.10 -7.39
N ARG A 403 -0.54 4.13 -7.98
CA ARG A 403 -0.10 3.41 -9.19
C ARG A 403 0.22 4.36 -10.36
N VAL A 404 -0.66 5.32 -10.64
CA VAL A 404 -0.46 6.36 -11.66
C VAL A 404 0.70 7.30 -11.31
N THR A 405 0.91 7.61 -10.02
CA THR A 405 2.05 8.43 -9.58
C THR A 405 3.37 7.69 -9.79
N GLU A 406 3.43 6.39 -9.49
CA GLU A 406 4.62 5.54 -9.70
C GLU A 406 4.91 5.34 -11.20
N GLU A 407 3.90 5.08 -12.02
CA GLU A 407 4.01 4.95 -13.48
C GLU A 407 4.52 6.24 -14.14
N ARG A 408 3.98 7.40 -13.72
CA ARG A 408 4.45 8.73 -14.14
C ARG A 408 5.89 8.98 -13.72
N ASP A 409 6.26 8.60 -12.50
CA ASP A 409 7.60 8.83 -11.96
C ASP A 409 8.66 7.90 -12.57
N LEU A 410 8.29 6.67 -12.94
CA LEU A 410 9.11 5.79 -13.77
C LEU A 410 9.32 6.37 -15.18
N SER A 411 8.22 6.80 -15.82
CA SER A 411 8.24 7.42 -17.16
C SER A 411 9.11 8.68 -17.20
N ARG A 412 9.07 9.49 -16.13
CA ARG A 412 9.93 10.67 -15.99
C ARG A 412 11.41 10.30 -15.92
N ARG A 413 11.79 9.31 -15.11
CA ARG A 413 13.20 8.86 -15.01
C ARG A 413 13.72 8.34 -16.35
N GLN A 414 12.90 7.57 -17.09
CA GLN A 414 13.25 7.09 -18.42
C GLN A 414 13.45 8.25 -19.42
N MET A 415 12.62 9.29 -19.35
CA MET A 415 12.79 10.49 -20.18
C MET A 415 14.05 11.30 -19.79
N GLU A 416 14.35 11.40 -18.50
CA GLU A 416 15.58 12.04 -17.99
C GLU A 416 16.85 11.27 -18.44
N GLU A 417 16.82 9.92 -18.41
CA GLU A 417 17.89 9.04 -18.86
C GLU A 417 18.12 9.12 -20.39
N LEU A 418 17.04 9.03 -21.18
CA LEU A 418 17.09 9.20 -22.64
C LEU A 418 17.60 10.59 -23.04
N SER A 419 17.20 11.64 -22.32
CA SER A 419 17.68 13.00 -22.52
C SER A 419 19.18 13.13 -22.20
N GLY A 420 19.64 12.50 -21.11
CA GLY A 420 21.05 12.41 -20.75
C GLY A 420 21.90 11.75 -21.83
N MET A 421 21.49 10.57 -22.32
CA MET A 421 22.18 9.87 -23.41
C MET A 421 22.17 10.68 -24.72
N HIS A 422 21.08 11.38 -25.04
CA HIS A 422 21.02 12.25 -26.21
C HIS A 422 22.02 13.43 -26.11
N MET A 423 22.13 14.07 -24.94
CA MET A 423 23.09 15.14 -24.69
C MET A 423 24.55 14.67 -24.73
N GLU A 424 24.84 13.45 -24.25
CA GLU A 424 26.17 12.84 -24.38
C GLU A 424 26.50 12.54 -25.84
N LEU A 425 25.59 11.88 -26.57
CA LEU A 425 25.75 11.60 -28.00
C LEU A 425 25.95 12.88 -28.83
N GLN A 426 25.16 13.93 -28.59
CA GLN A 426 25.32 15.22 -29.28
C GLN A 426 26.68 15.86 -28.96
N THR A 427 27.16 15.72 -27.72
CA THR A 427 28.49 16.20 -27.32
C THR A 427 29.60 15.42 -28.03
N VAL A 428 29.48 14.09 -28.16
CA VAL A 428 30.42 13.25 -28.90
C VAL A 428 30.41 13.60 -30.40
N VAL A 429 29.23 13.80 -31.01
CA VAL A 429 29.11 14.24 -32.42
C VAL A 429 29.84 15.57 -32.63
N ASN A 430 29.53 16.59 -31.82
CA ASN A 430 30.18 17.89 -31.91
C ASN A 430 31.72 17.80 -31.76
N GLN A 431 32.23 16.92 -30.89
CA GLN A 431 33.68 16.66 -30.77
C GLN A 431 34.27 15.98 -32.01
N LYS A 432 33.53 15.06 -32.65
CA LYS A 432 33.96 14.42 -33.91
C LYS A 432 33.97 15.41 -35.07
N ASP A 433 33.00 16.31 -35.16
CA ASP A 433 32.97 17.35 -36.21
C ASP A 433 34.17 18.30 -36.10
N VAL A 434 34.52 18.75 -34.88
CA VAL A 434 35.73 19.56 -34.64
C VAL A 434 37.01 18.78 -35.00
N ALA A 435 37.08 17.49 -34.71
CA ALA A 435 38.21 16.64 -35.08
C ALA A 435 38.29 16.38 -36.60
N MET A 436 37.15 16.26 -37.30
CA MET A 436 37.13 16.18 -38.76
C MET A 436 37.59 17.50 -39.40
N GLY A 437 37.17 18.64 -38.85
CA GLY A 437 37.60 19.97 -39.33
C GLY A 437 39.12 20.16 -39.26
N SER A 438 39.75 19.83 -38.12
CA SER A 438 41.20 19.94 -37.96
C SER A 438 41.99 18.92 -38.80
N LEU A 439 41.46 17.72 -39.02
CA LEU A 439 42.04 16.76 -39.97
C LEU A 439 41.93 17.25 -41.43
N GLN A 440 40.81 17.87 -41.83
CA GLN A 440 40.67 18.47 -43.17
C GLN A 440 41.63 19.65 -43.37
N GLU A 441 41.86 20.47 -42.35
CA GLU A 441 42.85 21.56 -42.38
C GLU A 441 44.29 21.01 -42.47
N MET A 442 44.61 19.96 -41.72
CA MET A 442 45.89 19.27 -41.82
C MET A 442 46.12 18.65 -43.21
N ILE A 443 45.10 18.03 -43.81
CA ILE A 443 45.16 17.50 -45.18
C ILE A 443 45.45 18.64 -46.18
N LYS A 444 44.70 19.75 -46.12
CA LYS A 444 44.95 20.93 -46.98
C LYS A 444 46.38 21.46 -46.83
N LYS A 445 46.92 21.52 -45.61
CA LYS A 445 48.31 21.92 -45.38
C LYS A 445 49.29 20.93 -46.01
N LEU A 446 49.12 19.63 -45.78
CA LEU A 446 49.98 18.59 -46.36
C LEU A 446 49.95 18.59 -47.89
N GLU A 447 48.79 18.83 -48.51
CA GLU A 447 48.69 19.00 -49.96
C GLU A 447 49.41 20.25 -50.48
N MET A 448 49.39 21.36 -49.72
CA MET A 448 50.14 22.57 -50.04
C MET A 448 51.64 22.35 -49.90
N ASP A 449 52.08 21.75 -48.79
CA ASP A 449 53.48 21.40 -48.54
C ASP A 449 53.99 20.46 -49.65
N LEU A 450 53.23 19.44 -50.04
CA LEU A 450 53.56 18.50 -51.12
C LEU A 450 53.64 19.18 -52.49
N ARG A 451 52.74 20.14 -52.80
CA ARG A 451 52.82 20.96 -54.01
C ARG A 451 54.07 21.83 -54.05
N ALA A 452 54.48 22.41 -52.91
CA ALA A 452 55.72 23.16 -52.80
C ALA A 452 56.96 22.26 -52.97
N LEU A 453 56.97 21.09 -52.31
CA LEU A 453 58.07 20.12 -52.37
C LEU A 453 58.28 19.57 -53.78
N SER A 454 57.20 19.17 -54.46
CA SER A 454 57.27 18.67 -55.85
C SER A 454 57.68 19.76 -56.85
N GLY A 455 57.23 21.01 -56.67
CA GLY A 455 57.71 22.16 -57.45
C GLY A 455 59.20 22.44 -57.25
N GLY A 456 59.67 22.44 -56.01
CA GLY A 456 61.09 22.63 -55.67
C GLY A 456 61.99 21.51 -56.18
N PHE A 457 61.56 20.25 -56.02
CA PHE A 457 62.27 19.07 -56.53
C PHE A 457 62.44 19.12 -58.05
N LEU A 458 61.37 19.46 -58.80
CA LEU A 458 61.45 19.63 -60.26
C LEU A 458 62.37 20.77 -60.69
N PHE A 459 62.57 21.79 -59.85
CA PHE A 459 63.55 22.84 -60.10
C PHE A 459 64.99 22.32 -59.87
N SER A 460 65.29 21.75 -58.71
CA SER A 460 66.64 21.26 -58.38
C SER A 460 67.10 20.10 -59.27
N CYS A 461 66.20 19.21 -59.70
CA CYS A 461 66.52 18.14 -60.67
C CYS A 461 67.00 18.65 -62.04
N ARG A 462 66.91 19.95 -62.30
CA ARG A 462 67.36 20.58 -63.55
C ARG A 462 68.84 21.01 -63.55
N GLU A 463 69.50 21.00 -62.39
CA GLU A 463 70.87 21.50 -62.21
C GLU A 463 71.89 20.41 -61.81
N PHE A 464 71.45 19.25 -61.31
CA PHE A 464 72.33 18.16 -60.87
C PHE A 464 73.04 17.42 -62.01
N ARG A 465 74.29 17.02 -61.75
CA ARG A 465 75.09 16.13 -62.61
C ARG A 465 74.83 14.67 -62.30
N LYS A 466 75.30 13.79 -63.19
CA LYS A 466 75.00 12.36 -63.16
C LYS A 466 75.57 11.64 -61.93
N GLU A 467 76.64 12.16 -61.35
CA GLU A 467 77.28 11.63 -60.14
C GLU A 467 76.43 11.91 -58.88
N GLU A 468 75.78 13.08 -58.82
CA GLU A 468 75.07 13.57 -57.64
C GLU A 468 73.75 12.80 -57.42
N PHE A 469 73.08 12.39 -58.50
CA PHE A 469 71.91 11.51 -58.45
C PHE A 469 72.21 10.14 -57.80
N VAL A 470 73.44 9.62 -57.89
CA VAL A 470 73.80 8.31 -57.29
C VAL A 470 73.82 8.42 -55.77
N GLY A 471 74.48 9.46 -55.22
CA GLY A 471 74.51 9.69 -53.77
C GLY A 471 73.13 9.96 -53.18
N ILE A 472 72.23 10.61 -53.93
CA ILE A 472 70.83 10.80 -53.53
C ILE A 472 70.06 9.46 -53.51
N LEU A 473 70.27 8.59 -54.50
CA LEU A 473 69.64 7.26 -54.54
C LEU A 473 70.11 6.36 -53.38
N ASP A 474 71.41 6.35 -53.08
CA ASP A 474 71.96 5.59 -51.95
C ASP A 474 71.39 6.09 -50.61
N ALA A 475 71.27 7.41 -50.43
CA ALA A 475 70.67 8.00 -49.23
C ALA A 475 69.17 7.64 -49.08
N LEU A 476 68.40 7.70 -50.17
CA LEU A 476 66.98 7.32 -50.17
C LEU A 476 66.77 5.82 -49.90
N GLU A 477 67.66 4.95 -50.41
CA GLU A 477 67.62 3.52 -50.11
C GLU A 477 67.94 3.24 -48.62
N VAL A 478 68.89 3.97 -48.01
CA VAL A 478 69.14 3.90 -46.55
C VAL A 478 67.91 4.35 -45.75
N GLU A 479 67.30 5.49 -46.09
CA GLU A 479 66.12 6.02 -45.40
C GLU A 479 64.90 5.09 -45.51
N LYS A 480 64.65 4.53 -46.70
CA LYS A 480 63.66 3.47 -46.96
C LYS A 480 63.87 2.25 -46.06
N ASN A 481 65.11 1.76 -45.93
CA ASN A 481 65.42 0.61 -45.08
C ASN A 481 65.20 0.94 -43.59
N GLN A 482 65.49 2.18 -43.16
CA GLN A 482 65.24 2.62 -41.79
C GLN A 482 63.73 2.79 -41.49
N LEU A 483 62.94 3.26 -42.47
CA LEU A 483 61.47 3.30 -42.40
C LEU A 483 60.84 1.90 -42.33
N MET A 484 61.36 0.91 -43.08
CA MET A 484 60.92 -0.48 -42.95
C MET A 484 61.17 -1.03 -41.54
N LEU A 485 62.32 -0.74 -40.94
CA LEU A 485 62.65 -1.17 -39.58
C LEU A 485 61.72 -0.53 -38.53
N LEU A 486 61.41 0.76 -38.68
CA LEU A 486 60.45 1.45 -37.82
C LEU A 486 59.03 0.87 -37.95
N ASN A 487 58.58 0.59 -39.17
CA ASN A 487 57.27 0.00 -39.44
C ASN A 487 57.15 -1.42 -38.83
N LYS A 488 58.19 -2.25 -38.98
CA LYS A 488 58.28 -3.57 -38.31
C LYS A 488 58.15 -3.42 -36.79
N THR A 489 58.90 -2.49 -36.20
CA THR A 489 58.91 -2.24 -34.74
C THR A 489 57.53 -1.77 -34.24
N LEU A 490 56.83 -0.94 -35.02
CA LEU A 490 55.45 -0.54 -34.75
C LEU A 490 54.48 -1.72 -34.81
N GLY A 491 54.61 -2.60 -35.81
CA GLY A 491 53.80 -3.81 -35.94
C GLY A 491 53.94 -4.75 -34.74
N GLU A 492 55.18 -5.02 -34.31
CA GLU A 492 55.47 -5.85 -33.13
C GLU A 492 54.88 -5.25 -31.84
N ARG A 493 54.95 -3.91 -31.68
CA ARG A 493 54.35 -3.21 -30.54
C ARG A 493 52.82 -3.25 -30.55
N LEU A 494 52.19 -3.05 -31.71
CA LEU A 494 50.74 -3.08 -31.87
C LEU A 494 50.19 -4.49 -31.58
N GLU A 495 50.90 -5.53 -32.02
CA GLU A 495 50.59 -6.93 -31.73
C GLU A 495 50.77 -7.29 -30.25
N SER A 496 51.74 -6.68 -29.55
CA SER A 496 51.89 -6.81 -28.09
C SER A 496 50.70 -6.19 -27.33
N GLU A 497 50.24 -5.00 -27.73
CA GLU A 497 49.07 -4.36 -27.09
C GLU A 497 47.75 -5.10 -27.38
N ARG A 498 47.57 -5.68 -28.58
CA ARG A 498 46.42 -6.56 -28.87
C ARG A 498 46.31 -7.70 -27.85
N LYS A 499 47.41 -8.41 -27.59
CA LYS A 499 47.46 -9.55 -26.67
C LYS A 499 47.19 -9.15 -25.22
N LYS A 500 47.63 -7.96 -24.79
CA LYS A 500 47.24 -7.39 -23.47
C LYS A 500 45.76 -7.06 -23.41
N ASN A 501 45.21 -6.43 -24.45
CA ASN A 501 43.79 -6.07 -24.52
C ASN A 501 42.90 -7.32 -24.50
N GLU A 502 43.25 -8.35 -25.28
CA GLU A 502 42.60 -9.66 -25.30
C GLU A 502 42.61 -10.30 -23.91
N ALA A 503 43.77 -10.42 -23.25
CA ALA A 503 43.87 -10.95 -21.88
C ALA A 503 43.06 -10.14 -20.85
N THR A 504 42.93 -8.82 -21.04
CA THR A 504 42.12 -7.93 -20.19
C THR A 504 40.61 -8.12 -20.42
N GLN A 505 40.20 -8.28 -21.68
CA GLN A 505 38.83 -8.61 -22.07
C GLN A 505 38.42 -9.99 -21.52
N ASP A 506 39.33 -10.94 -21.55
CA ASP A 506 39.17 -12.29 -21.01
C ASP A 506 38.99 -12.28 -19.47
N HIS A 507 39.77 -11.45 -18.76
CA HIS A 507 39.59 -11.21 -17.33
C HIS A 507 38.25 -10.53 -17.02
N SER A 508 37.84 -9.53 -17.81
CA SER A 508 36.54 -8.87 -17.71
C SER A 508 35.38 -9.86 -17.90
N GLY A 509 35.47 -10.76 -18.87
CA GLY A 509 34.50 -11.84 -19.09
C GLY A 509 34.39 -12.78 -17.88
N LYS A 510 35.53 -13.19 -17.30
CA LYS A 510 35.59 -14.02 -16.08
C LYS A 510 34.96 -13.32 -14.86
N LEU A 511 35.13 -12.00 -14.72
CA LEU A 511 34.47 -11.19 -13.69
C LEU A 511 32.97 -11.07 -13.91
N LYS A 512 32.50 -10.76 -15.13
CA LYS A 512 31.06 -10.72 -15.46
C LYS A 512 30.37 -12.06 -15.17
N ALA A 513 30.97 -13.18 -15.58
CA ALA A 513 30.45 -14.51 -15.28
C ALA A 513 30.42 -14.84 -13.77
N ARG A 514 31.31 -14.24 -12.96
CA ARG A 514 31.27 -14.35 -11.49
C ARG A 514 30.16 -13.50 -10.88
N ILE A 515 29.94 -12.29 -11.39
CA ILE A 515 28.84 -11.40 -10.97
C ILE A 515 27.50 -12.09 -11.20
N SER A 516 27.25 -12.62 -12.40
CA SER A 516 25.96 -13.27 -12.69
C SER A 516 25.69 -14.56 -11.90
N ARG A 517 26.73 -15.26 -11.43
CA ARG A 517 26.55 -16.34 -10.45
C ARG A 517 26.13 -15.84 -9.06
N PHE A 518 26.58 -14.65 -8.65
CA PHE A 518 26.07 -14.01 -7.43
C PHE A 518 24.65 -13.44 -7.62
N GLU A 519 24.32 -12.87 -8.79
CA GLU A 519 22.96 -12.39 -9.12
C GLU A 519 21.91 -13.52 -9.13
N VAL A 520 22.30 -14.75 -9.52
CA VAL A 520 21.45 -15.94 -9.35
C VAL A 520 21.32 -16.28 -7.86
N LYS A 521 22.43 -16.40 -7.12
CA LYS A 521 22.40 -16.77 -5.69
C LYS A 521 21.63 -15.78 -4.82
N ILE A 522 21.65 -14.48 -5.13
CA ILE A 522 20.85 -13.45 -4.45
C ILE A 522 19.36 -13.74 -4.66
N ARG A 523 18.93 -13.96 -5.92
CA ARG A 523 17.53 -14.29 -6.25
C ARG A 523 17.03 -15.59 -5.63
N ASP A 524 17.92 -16.55 -5.37
CA ASP A 524 17.54 -17.79 -4.68
C ASP A 524 17.41 -17.59 -3.16
N LEU A 525 18.23 -16.72 -2.55
CA LEU A 525 18.08 -16.30 -1.15
C LEU A 525 16.82 -15.43 -0.94
N GLU A 526 16.47 -14.59 -1.90
CA GLU A 526 15.22 -13.79 -1.89
C GLU A 526 13.99 -14.72 -1.86
N LYS A 527 13.94 -15.74 -2.72
CA LYS A 527 12.89 -16.78 -2.69
C LYS A 527 12.85 -17.54 -1.36
N GLU A 528 14.01 -17.84 -0.77
CA GLU A 528 14.07 -18.52 0.53
C GLU A 528 13.47 -17.64 1.65
N ILE A 529 13.77 -16.34 1.65
CA ILE A 529 13.17 -15.37 2.57
C ILE A 529 11.64 -15.30 2.40
N ASP A 530 11.13 -15.28 1.16
CA ASP A 530 9.70 -15.31 0.89
C ASP A 530 9.03 -16.62 1.35
N MET A 531 9.65 -17.77 1.08
CA MET A 531 9.15 -19.07 1.59
C MET A 531 9.13 -19.12 3.12
N LEU A 532 10.15 -18.57 3.79
CA LEU A 532 10.18 -18.46 5.27
C LEU A 532 9.12 -17.49 5.79
N SER A 533 8.88 -16.38 5.08
CA SER A 533 7.83 -15.39 5.36
C SER A 533 6.45 -16.04 5.27
N ASP A 534 6.15 -16.77 4.20
CA ASP A 534 4.87 -17.47 4.01
C ASP A 534 4.69 -18.66 4.94
N LYS A 535 5.77 -19.40 5.25
CA LYS A 535 5.78 -20.42 6.32
C LYS A 535 5.40 -19.80 7.67
N LYS A 536 5.97 -18.64 8.02
CA LYS A 536 5.60 -17.88 9.24
C LYS A 536 4.13 -17.42 9.20
N LYS A 537 3.64 -16.87 8.08
CA LYS A 537 2.23 -16.50 7.89
C LYS A 537 1.27 -17.70 7.96
N ARG A 538 1.69 -18.90 7.58
CA ARG A 538 0.92 -20.15 7.72
C ARG A 538 0.90 -20.61 9.17
N THR A 539 2.06 -20.65 9.84
CA THR A 539 2.14 -21.01 11.28
C THR A 539 1.32 -20.05 12.15
N GLN A 540 1.35 -18.75 11.87
CA GLN A 540 0.51 -17.77 12.57
C GLN A 540 -0.99 -18.10 12.40
N ARG A 541 -1.47 -18.25 11.15
CA ARG A 541 -2.87 -18.62 10.87
C ARG A 541 -3.29 -19.94 11.53
N MET A 542 -2.39 -20.91 11.66
CA MET A 542 -2.65 -22.15 12.40
C MET A 542 -2.76 -21.92 13.92
N ALA A 543 -1.90 -21.08 14.49
CA ALA A 543 -1.98 -20.70 15.91
C ALA A 543 -3.24 -19.89 16.23
N ASP A 544 -3.64 -18.97 15.34
CA ASP A 544 -4.87 -18.20 15.45
C ASP A 544 -6.12 -19.11 15.40
N TYR A 545 -6.11 -20.11 14.52
CA TYR A 545 -7.18 -21.11 14.39
C TYR A 545 -7.26 -22.07 15.58
N ALA A 546 -6.11 -22.54 16.09
CA ALA A 546 -6.07 -23.32 17.34
C ALA A 546 -6.59 -22.49 18.53
N SER A 547 -6.27 -21.19 18.57
CA SER A 547 -6.74 -20.26 19.58
C SER A 547 -8.24 -19.95 19.47
N SER A 548 -8.84 -19.99 18.26
CA SER A 548 -10.28 -19.81 18.09
C SER A 548 -11.06 -21.07 18.47
N LEU A 549 -10.62 -22.28 18.09
CA LEU A 549 -11.21 -23.54 18.59
C LEU A 549 -11.17 -23.62 20.12
N SER A 550 -10.05 -23.20 20.72
CA SER A 550 -9.88 -23.15 22.18
C SER A 550 -10.87 -22.20 22.89
N ARG A 551 -11.50 -21.27 22.16
CA ARG A 551 -12.56 -20.38 22.67
C ARG A 551 -13.98 -20.90 22.43
N THR A 552 -14.15 -21.97 21.65
CA THR A 552 -15.46 -22.51 21.23
C THR A 552 -15.77 -23.88 21.87
N SER A 553 -14.79 -24.53 22.52
CA SER A 553 -15.01 -25.80 23.20
C SER A 553 -15.78 -25.63 24.53
N LEU A 554 -16.98 -26.23 24.59
CA LEU A 554 -17.64 -26.58 25.86
C LEU A 554 -16.92 -27.80 26.48
N ASN A 555 -16.96 -27.89 27.81
CA ASN A 555 -16.21 -28.83 28.64
C ASN A 555 -16.05 -30.25 28.03
N GLY A 556 -14.82 -30.61 27.65
CA GLY A 556 -14.42 -31.98 27.31
C GLY A 556 -13.00 -32.24 27.81
N SER A 557 -12.83 -33.16 28.76
CA SER A 557 -11.51 -33.51 29.29
C SER A 557 -10.84 -34.56 28.41
N ILE A 558 -9.74 -34.18 27.75
CA ILE A 558 -8.63 -35.05 27.35
C ILE A 558 -7.36 -34.20 27.47
N GLY A 559 -6.41 -34.67 28.27
CA GLY A 559 -5.03 -34.15 28.30
C GLY A 559 -4.10 -35.07 27.51
N SER A 560 -2.82 -34.68 27.41
CA SER A 560 -1.76 -35.34 26.64
C SER A 560 -1.91 -35.25 25.11
N PHE A 561 -1.13 -34.36 24.49
CA PHE A 561 -0.05 -34.74 23.55
C PHE A 561 0.75 -33.50 23.13
N SER A 562 1.66 -33.06 24.01
CA SER A 562 2.63 -32.01 23.68
C SER A 562 3.87 -32.65 23.05
N PHE A 563 4.07 -32.47 21.74
CA PHE A 563 5.33 -32.87 21.10
C PHE A 563 6.42 -31.84 21.42
N GLU A 564 7.27 -32.18 22.37
CA GLU A 564 8.46 -31.40 22.70
C GLU A 564 9.53 -31.59 21.60
N ASN A 565 9.89 -30.51 20.92
CA ASN A 565 10.98 -30.52 19.94
C ASN A 565 12.07 -29.51 20.37
N GLN A 566 12.91 -29.93 21.32
CA GLN A 566 14.12 -29.21 21.68
C GLN A 566 15.19 -29.39 20.59
N SER A 567 15.21 -28.52 19.57
CA SER A 567 16.32 -28.45 18.60
C SER A 567 17.04 -27.09 18.68
N GLN A 568 17.99 -27.06 19.62
CA GLN A 568 19.13 -26.14 19.76
C GLN A 568 19.38 -25.14 18.61
N TYR A 569 19.32 -23.85 18.93
CA TYR A 569 20.12 -22.82 18.24
C TYR A 569 20.73 -21.86 19.27
N GLN A 570 21.80 -22.30 19.93
CA GLN A 570 22.75 -21.39 20.56
C GLN A 570 23.72 -20.86 19.50
N SER A 571 23.81 -19.54 19.40
CA SER A 571 24.73 -18.85 18.51
C SER A 571 26.17 -18.94 19.01
N VAL A 572 27.11 -19.39 18.17
CA VAL A 572 28.55 -19.22 18.41
C VAL A 572 29.25 -18.72 17.15
N SER A 573 29.77 -17.50 17.22
CA SER A 573 30.74 -16.95 16.28
C SER A 573 32.14 -17.06 16.88
N THR A 574 33.03 -17.89 16.31
CA THR A 574 34.45 -17.90 16.68
C THR A 574 35.32 -18.36 15.51
N LEU A 575 36.56 -17.88 15.48
CA LEU A 575 37.54 -18.11 14.42
C LEU A 575 38.45 -19.31 14.72
N ASN A 576 39.06 -19.84 13.66
CA ASN A 576 40.35 -20.55 13.61
C ASN A 576 40.65 -21.63 14.66
N SER A 577 40.62 -22.89 14.22
CA SER A 577 41.59 -23.92 14.63
C SER A 577 41.87 -24.85 13.45
N GLY A 578 43.09 -25.40 13.36
CA GLY A 578 43.54 -26.24 12.24
C GLY A 578 43.78 -27.70 12.62
N GLY A 579 43.73 -28.58 11.61
CA GLY A 579 43.89 -30.03 11.76
C GLY A 579 42.58 -30.79 11.91
N GLN A 580 42.58 -32.08 11.53
CA GLN A 580 41.42 -33.00 11.58
C GLN A 580 40.23 -32.60 10.68
N SER A 581 40.45 -32.48 9.37
CA SER A 581 39.40 -32.18 8.37
C SER A 581 38.76 -33.41 7.71
N GLU A 582 39.45 -34.55 7.64
CA GLU A 582 39.12 -35.64 6.70
C GLU A 582 37.85 -36.46 7.05
N PRO A 583 37.70 -37.07 8.26
CA PRO A 583 36.51 -37.87 8.57
C PRO A 583 35.22 -37.06 8.58
N ARG A 584 35.30 -35.79 9.02
CA ARG A 584 34.15 -34.88 9.10
C ARG A 584 33.60 -34.47 7.71
N ILE A 585 34.45 -34.48 6.68
CA ILE A 585 34.02 -34.20 5.30
C ILE A 585 33.22 -35.39 4.74
N GLU A 586 33.62 -36.62 5.02
CA GLU A 586 32.91 -37.81 4.54
C GLU A 586 31.56 -38.01 5.24
N GLU A 587 31.46 -37.68 6.54
CA GLU A 587 30.17 -37.61 7.25
C GLU A 587 29.21 -36.56 6.66
N LEU A 588 29.72 -35.37 6.34
CA LEU A 588 28.97 -34.29 5.68
C LEU A 588 28.54 -34.66 4.27
N LYS A 589 29.38 -35.38 3.53
CA LYS A 589 29.11 -35.88 2.18
C LYS A 589 28.01 -36.96 2.19
N ASN A 590 28.08 -37.92 3.11
CA ASN A 590 27.02 -38.94 3.29
C ASN A 590 25.68 -38.29 3.72
N HIS A 591 25.72 -37.25 4.57
CA HIS A 591 24.53 -36.47 4.90
C HIS A 591 23.96 -35.70 3.70
N LEU A 592 24.82 -35.14 2.84
CA LEU A 592 24.41 -34.44 1.62
C LEU A 592 23.81 -35.41 0.60
N GLU A 593 24.38 -36.61 0.45
CA GLU A 593 23.89 -37.67 -0.43
C GLU A 593 22.50 -38.17 0.02
N LEU A 594 22.33 -38.50 1.30
CA LEU A 594 21.03 -38.88 1.87
C LEU A 594 19.99 -37.74 1.81
N ALA A 595 20.43 -36.48 1.92
CA ALA A 595 19.55 -35.32 1.74
C ALA A 595 19.11 -35.16 0.27
N ASN A 596 20.02 -35.36 -0.69
CA ASN A 596 19.71 -35.31 -2.12
C ASN A 596 18.75 -36.44 -2.53
N GLU A 597 19.00 -37.68 -2.09
CA GLU A 597 18.12 -38.83 -2.35
C GLU A 597 16.71 -38.60 -1.80
N LYS A 598 16.62 -38.01 -0.59
CA LYS A 598 15.34 -37.59 0.01
C LYS A 598 14.67 -36.45 -0.75
N ILE A 599 15.42 -35.52 -1.34
CA ILE A 599 14.87 -34.46 -2.20
C ILE A 599 14.31 -35.08 -3.49
N THR A 600 15.01 -36.02 -4.12
CA THR A 600 14.54 -36.74 -5.32
C THR A 600 13.22 -37.46 -5.03
N MET A 601 13.16 -38.31 -4.00
CA MET A 601 11.94 -39.05 -3.63
C MET A 601 10.76 -38.13 -3.25
N LEU A 602 11.02 -36.98 -2.62
CA LEU A 602 9.98 -35.97 -2.36
C LEU A 602 9.53 -35.22 -3.63
N THR A 603 10.41 -35.08 -4.62
CA THR A 603 10.10 -34.45 -5.93
C THR A 603 9.25 -35.38 -6.78
N GLU A 604 9.64 -36.65 -6.93
CA GLU A 604 8.86 -37.70 -7.61
C GLU A 604 7.45 -37.83 -7.00
N LYS A 605 7.37 -37.82 -5.66
CA LYS A 605 6.09 -37.89 -4.95
C LYS A 605 5.23 -36.63 -5.14
N LEU A 606 5.84 -35.46 -5.24
CA LEU A 606 5.14 -34.21 -5.55
C LEU A 606 4.62 -34.22 -7.00
N GLU A 607 5.41 -34.72 -7.95
CA GLU A 607 5.03 -34.85 -9.35
C GLU A 607 3.87 -35.84 -9.53
N TYR A 608 3.92 -37.01 -8.89
CA TYR A 608 2.82 -37.98 -8.88
C TYR A 608 1.50 -37.38 -8.35
N VAL A 609 1.54 -36.69 -7.20
CA VAL A 609 0.35 -36.03 -6.64
C VAL A 609 -0.12 -34.86 -7.52
N THR A 610 0.78 -34.17 -8.22
CA THR A 610 0.43 -33.11 -9.17
C THR A 610 -0.28 -33.67 -10.39
N GLU A 611 0.15 -34.82 -10.92
CA GLU A 611 -0.50 -35.48 -12.05
C GLU A 611 -1.85 -36.09 -11.66
N GLU A 612 -1.96 -36.71 -10.48
CA GLU A 612 -3.25 -37.16 -9.92
C GLU A 612 -4.26 -35.99 -9.85
N LYS A 613 -3.84 -34.83 -9.34
CA LYS A 613 -4.71 -33.64 -9.23
C LYS A 613 -4.98 -32.97 -10.59
N ARG A 614 -4.11 -33.16 -11.58
CA ARG A 614 -4.36 -32.78 -12.99
C ARG A 614 -5.40 -33.70 -13.65
N ALA A 615 -5.35 -35.00 -13.37
CA ALA A 615 -6.34 -35.97 -13.82
C ALA A 615 -7.72 -35.71 -13.19
N ASP A 616 -7.78 -35.46 -11.88
CA ASP A 616 -9.01 -35.04 -11.18
C ASP A 616 -9.64 -33.80 -11.86
N ALA A 617 -8.84 -32.74 -12.07
CA ALA A 617 -9.31 -31.50 -12.68
C ALA A 617 -9.89 -31.72 -14.08
N LYS A 618 -9.24 -32.56 -14.90
CA LYS A 618 -9.72 -32.93 -16.24
C LYS A 618 -11.03 -33.73 -16.18
N PHE A 619 -11.16 -34.65 -15.21
CA PHE A 619 -12.39 -35.42 -15.00
C PHE A 619 -13.56 -34.53 -14.55
N PHE A 620 -13.31 -33.51 -13.71
CA PHE A 620 -14.31 -32.50 -13.36
C PHE A 620 -14.71 -31.63 -14.56
N GLU A 621 -13.76 -31.23 -15.41
CA GLU A 621 -14.03 -30.49 -16.65
C GLU A 621 -14.90 -31.31 -17.62
N GLU A 622 -14.57 -32.59 -17.82
CA GLU A 622 -15.36 -33.51 -18.65
C GLU A 622 -16.78 -33.71 -18.07
N THR A 623 -16.90 -33.93 -16.76
CA THR A 623 -18.19 -34.05 -16.07
C THR A 623 -19.05 -32.79 -16.21
N MET A 624 -18.44 -31.61 -16.09
CA MET A 624 -19.12 -30.32 -16.27
C MET A 624 -19.55 -30.09 -17.72
N ASN A 625 -18.70 -30.45 -18.70
CA ASN A 625 -19.04 -30.35 -20.12
C ASN A 625 -20.16 -31.33 -20.51
N ASN A 626 -20.12 -32.58 -20.04
CA ASN A 626 -21.21 -33.54 -20.24
C ASN A 626 -22.53 -33.05 -19.63
N SER A 627 -22.49 -32.50 -18.41
CA SER A 627 -23.65 -31.88 -17.76
C SER A 627 -24.20 -30.70 -18.57
N LYS A 628 -23.33 -29.86 -19.12
CA LYS A 628 -23.67 -28.72 -19.99
C LYS A 628 -24.31 -29.18 -21.30
N THR A 629 -23.80 -30.24 -21.93
CA THR A 629 -24.39 -30.85 -23.13
C THR A 629 -25.80 -31.37 -22.84
N ILE A 630 -25.98 -32.16 -21.77
CA ILE A 630 -27.31 -32.66 -21.35
C ILE A 630 -28.30 -31.52 -21.11
N ILE A 631 -27.87 -30.41 -20.49
CA ILE A 631 -28.70 -29.22 -20.27
C ILE A 631 -29.06 -28.55 -21.61
N LEU A 632 -28.11 -28.42 -22.55
CA LEU A 632 -28.36 -27.84 -23.87
C LEU A 632 -29.33 -28.71 -24.68
N ASP A 633 -29.12 -30.03 -24.73
CA ASP A 633 -30.00 -30.98 -25.41
C ASP A 633 -31.41 -30.98 -24.80
N THR A 634 -31.53 -30.86 -23.47
CA THR A 634 -32.81 -30.70 -22.77
C THR A 634 -33.51 -29.40 -23.17
N ILE A 635 -32.77 -28.29 -23.30
CA ILE A 635 -33.32 -26.99 -23.75
C ILE A 635 -33.74 -27.03 -25.22
N ILE A 636 -33.01 -27.74 -26.07
CA ILE A 636 -33.33 -27.93 -27.50
C ILE A 636 -34.58 -28.80 -27.64
N GLY A 637 -34.62 -29.98 -27.02
CA GLY A 637 -35.78 -30.86 -27.03
C GLY A 637 -37.05 -30.21 -26.44
N ALA A 638 -36.91 -29.39 -25.39
CA ALA A 638 -38.01 -28.60 -24.84
C ALA A 638 -38.52 -27.49 -25.78
N ARG A 639 -37.69 -27.00 -26.71
CA ARG A 639 -38.11 -26.07 -27.78
C ARG A 639 -38.79 -26.79 -28.94
N GLU A 640 -38.28 -27.95 -29.33
CA GLU A 640 -38.83 -28.75 -30.43
C GLU A 640 -40.19 -29.37 -30.06
N GLY A 641 -40.37 -29.79 -28.80
CA GLY A 641 -41.67 -30.23 -28.28
C GLY A 641 -42.72 -29.12 -28.07
N GLY A 642 -42.39 -27.86 -28.40
CA GLY A 642 -43.18 -26.68 -28.03
C GLY A 642 -44.03 -26.03 -29.13
N LEU A 643 -44.07 -26.56 -30.36
CA LEU A 643 -44.69 -25.89 -31.52
C LEU A 643 -45.59 -26.82 -32.38
N PRO A 644 -46.93 -26.67 -32.35
CA PRO A 644 -47.83 -27.36 -33.28
C PRO A 644 -47.94 -26.59 -34.61
N SER A 645 -47.10 -26.91 -35.60
CA SER A 645 -47.11 -26.27 -36.93
C SER A 645 -47.49 -27.20 -38.09
N SER A 646 -48.79 -27.19 -38.41
CA SER A 646 -49.42 -27.34 -39.74
C SER A 646 -48.53 -27.66 -40.99
N LYS A 647 -48.87 -28.80 -41.63
CA LYS A 647 -48.90 -29.10 -43.09
C LYS A 647 -47.62 -29.33 -43.93
N ASN A 648 -47.69 -30.46 -44.66
CA ASN A 648 -47.14 -30.75 -46.01
C ASN A 648 -45.59 -30.81 -46.13
N THR A 649 -44.95 -31.81 -46.75
CA THR A 649 -45.33 -32.73 -47.85
C THR A 649 -44.74 -34.15 -47.74
N GLU A 650 -45.34 -35.08 -48.51
CA GLU A 650 -44.76 -36.15 -49.36
C GLU A 650 -43.22 -36.33 -49.41
N THR A 651 -42.62 -37.52 -49.58
CA THR A 651 -43.06 -38.94 -49.55
C THR A 651 -41.84 -39.85 -49.25
N PRO A 652 -41.99 -41.09 -48.71
CA PRO A 652 -40.87 -41.93 -48.33
C PRO A 652 -40.34 -42.86 -49.45
N LYS A 653 -39.03 -43.15 -49.45
CA LYS A 653 -38.44 -44.29 -50.17
C LYS A 653 -37.46 -45.09 -49.32
N GLN A 654 -37.85 -46.36 -49.12
CA GLN A 654 -37.20 -47.57 -48.60
C GLN A 654 -35.78 -47.55 -47.97
N PRO A 655 -35.58 -48.32 -46.87
CA PRO A 655 -34.26 -48.67 -46.34
C PRO A 655 -33.67 -49.93 -46.99
N THR A 656 -32.36 -50.13 -46.86
CA THR A 656 -31.71 -51.45 -47.00
C THR A 656 -30.57 -51.60 -45.99
N SER A 657 -30.86 -52.29 -44.88
CA SER A 657 -29.87 -52.92 -44.00
C SER A 657 -30.47 -54.23 -43.52
N GLU A 658 -29.90 -55.36 -43.94
CA GLU A 658 -30.29 -56.68 -43.46
C GLU A 658 -29.59 -57.00 -42.12
N SER A 659 -30.07 -58.04 -41.44
CA SER A 659 -29.25 -59.05 -40.72
C SER A 659 -28.23 -58.62 -39.64
N SER A 660 -28.17 -59.22 -38.45
CA SER A 660 -29.06 -60.14 -37.75
C SER A 660 -28.59 -60.28 -36.29
N ILE A 661 -29.54 -60.54 -35.39
CA ILE A 661 -29.43 -61.34 -34.15
C ILE A 661 -27.99 -61.66 -33.69
N HIS A 662 -27.56 -61.05 -32.57
CA HIS A 662 -27.74 -61.74 -31.28
C HIS A 662 -27.92 -60.78 -30.10
#